data_AF-A0A2T1G4R4-F1
#
_entry.id   AF-A0A2T1G4R4-F1
#
_cell.length_a   1.000
_cell.length_b   1.000
_cell.length_c   1.000
_cell.angle_alpha   90.00
_cell.angle_beta   90.00
_cell.angle_gamma   90.00
#
_symmetry.space_group_name_H-M   'P 1'
#
loop_
_entity.id
_entity.type
_entity.pdbx_description
1 polymer ?
#
loop_
_entity_poly.entity_id
_entity_poly.type
_entity_poly.pdbx_seq_one_letter_code
_entity_poly.pdbx_strand_id
1 'polypeptide(L)'
;MPPIPEVPKERFIFTYNLIALGSAAYGDRLIRIKSTSKFGVWNGKQKKWMYKTQPDGTATARLSEAVYKNIMLSQLHPDTEFSICAIPTDSSVEETILLDNYENFSLDLAGGSRKHGHFLFTRRKEEKGTVGQFYFPPEKSAMGRINYGSISLSESKALFCLDNAKILVVPDLKLTNNRPDDDYENEYGTGDAHGKINSSLLVELLDGIATDNDKVPVQFRLSIPGSESVRGIWGKGTIAPLPANKMNGYDLILPESCFKTFKPPMGANNFARVNLAVLGEAQERKASGGTQIWSWFPIDIIEAEVIPPVRSECRKIVEAINVGNIYELIKLFKPERDLAELVDVNLVDKWFNELREVWASGSPEDETDDHAEPYAPVLNLILENDKARILERHPYVLGSIQRSLKKKWTRLAINGATHFNSYMAMPDDALPDMTFSCKHLRGGKHITFRYPVRHWGDIQIWDCVKKAENDSYQGVFFVSHVTFGGTGELNEAPYGQGGDFDGDYGDAIDAGKLPLVAGEVQKWQDDPDSYARPKVIKAPKSPIQDTLVQVALRSMDNLTGLVASQIMHAQAKGLTNIVIPDGSGRTVLEVLSQALQDEVDRFKNDLARDTKALALVGEILNEGATKPLWQTDYKNKEAYLSRFMNVGAETIDPDPISHMIREVNSHWKDVAEKIEKPLPLNSEKFRNLFGKNPIANNLVSQEQIDFARRQQGQYYRRLIEAIAVSNKDESSAISRLMKHVKEVRKDLEDRLKKSQLSEDESQRKLLSWATAYWWVAHNERPTIDHALGKASFPFLLFPDIIAEQLLRERYDFSIYGFQHDKLPSIRERLPITQKVNAVLLGTHSFIERRSSVPDLDSKGRVVMVNPAGWIALRLSGIDFIDNDGTVYAFVRDGQIFTIAGVLLLDRLLEPDQFVYLRKDGSLRTSYERPHQKVKRVVEKEDTVSVKLKDGLRWVNAGIAVRNSTSIEYGQVINAEIISTFRQSKGTWSLDTVNVSVIGASQKWYIIMPTNAYPISISEGEYEARLSVSVIQILDKDGAMVDRLLVSGTLSGSDSLINLGVLANRCEALTLGISVRARLKYNPSDFREILFSPF
;
A
#
# COMPACT_ATOMS: atom_id res chain seq x y z
N MET A 1 2.32 50.54 28.88
CA MET A 1 2.51 49.22 28.23
C MET A 1 1.92 49.30 26.83
N PRO A 2 2.35 48.49 25.86
CA PRO A 2 1.57 48.26 24.64
C PRO A 2 0.18 47.71 25.01
N PRO A 3 -0.87 47.93 24.20
CA PRO A 3 -2.14 47.23 24.39
C PRO A 3 -1.90 45.71 24.24
N ILE A 4 -2.41 44.93 25.19
CA ILE A 4 -2.45 43.47 25.06
C ILE A 4 -3.35 43.15 23.86
N PRO A 5 -2.87 42.40 22.84
CA PRO A 5 -3.69 42.06 21.68
C PRO A 5 -4.95 41.32 22.11
N GLU A 6 -6.12 41.75 21.61
CA GLU A 6 -7.39 41.15 22.01
C GLU A 6 -7.40 39.65 21.68
N VAL A 7 -7.71 38.83 22.69
CA VAL A 7 -7.69 37.36 22.63
C VAL A 7 -8.69 36.88 21.57
N PRO A 8 -8.25 36.20 20.49
CA PRO A 8 -9.17 35.73 19.46
C PRO A 8 -10.20 34.73 20.02
N LYS A 9 -11.48 34.97 19.78
CA LYS A 9 -12.58 34.10 20.24
C LYS A 9 -12.58 32.70 19.61
N GLU A 10 -11.83 32.48 18.52
CA GLU A 10 -11.70 31.18 17.83
C GLU A 10 -10.87 30.12 18.59
N ARG A 11 -10.24 30.46 19.73
CA ARG A 11 -9.17 29.65 20.35
C ARG A 11 -9.57 28.27 20.87
N PHE A 12 -10.83 28.02 21.21
CA PHE A 12 -11.21 26.91 22.08
C PHE A 12 -12.43 26.11 21.55
N ILE A 13 -12.23 24.79 21.39
CA ILE A 13 -13.26 23.73 21.36
C ILE A 13 -14.40 23.90 20.34
N PHE A 14 -14.28 23.20 19.21
CA PHE A 14 -15.39 22.95 18.27
C PHE A 14 -15.87 21.49 18.35
N THR A 15 -16.49 21.12 19.48
CA THR A 15 -17.07 19.78 19.66
C THR A 15 -18.33 19.61 18.80
N TYR A 16 -18.14 19.21 17.53
CA TYR A 16 -19.21 18.58 16.76
C TYR A 16 -19.58 17.26 17.45
N ASN A 17 -20.84 17.09 17.84
CA ASN A 17 -21.36 15.88 18.46
C ASN A 17 -22.90 15.87 18.40
N LEU A 18 -23.46 14.92 17.65
CA LEU A 18 -24.16 13.76 18.21
C LEU A 18 -24.52 12.84 17.04
N ILE A 19 -24.35 11.53 17.19
CA ILE A 19 -25.12 10.55 16.41
C ILE A 19 -25.72 9.60 17.43
N ALA A 20 -26.98 9.84 17.78
CA ALA A 20 -27.78 8.89 18.56
C ALA A 20 -28.09 7.68 17.67
N LEU A 21 -27.15 6.75 17.59
CA LEU A 21 -27.40 5.38 17.17
C LEU A 21 -28.07 4.70 18.36
N GLY A 22 -29.36 4.39 18.26
CA GLY A 22 -30.04 3.57 19.26
C GLY A 22 -29.49 2.15 19.21
N SER A 23 -28.94 1.66 20.32
CA SER A 23 -28.42 0.30 20.42
C SER A 23 -29.56 -0.73 20.37
N ALA A 24 -29.34 -1.88 19.75
CA ALA A 24 -30.31 -2.96 19.68
C ALA A 24 -30.51 -3.65 21.05
N ALA A 25 -29.43 -3.80 21.85
CA ALA A 25 -29.47 -4.44 23.16
C ALA A 25 -29.65 -3.46 24.34
N TYR A 26 -29.22 -2.20 24.19
CA TYR A 26 -29.20 -1.18 25.26
C TYR A 26 -30.16 0.00 25.00
N GLY A 27 -30.71 0.14 23.80
CA GLY A 27 -31.58 1.25 23.42
C GLY A 27 -30.89 2.60 23.62
N ASP A 28 -31.64 3.57 24.17
CA ASP A 28 -31.14 4.92 24.45
C ASP A 28 -30.10 4.98 25.60
N ARG A 29 -29.82 3.87 26.31
CA ARG A 29 -28.77 3.86 27.35
C ARG A 29 -27.37 4.02 26.78
N LEU A 30 -27.12 3.62 25.52
CA LEU A 30 -25.80 3.66 24.90
C LEU A 30 -25.79 4.67 23.75
N ILE A 31 -24.98 5.73 23.89
CA ILE A 31 -24.89 6.83 22.93
C ILE A 31 -23.48 6.87 22.35
N ARG A 32 -23.36 6.77 21.02
CA ARG A 32 -22.08 6.89 20.32
C ARG A 32 -21.68 8.35 20.10
N ILE A 33 -20.41 8.65 20.34
CA ILE A 33 -19.82 9.99 20.31
C ILE A 33 -18.76 10.05 19.20
N LYS A 34 -18.76 11.13 18.40
CA LYS A 34 -17.81 11.35 17.29
C LYS A 34 -17.28 12.79 17.34
N SER A 35 -16.35 13.05 18.26
CA SER A 35 -15.86 14.39 18.56
C SER A 35 -14.53 14.71 17.87
N THR A 36 -14.26 16.00 17.66
CA THR A 36 -12.94 16.50 17.27
C THR A 36 -12.63 17.79 18.03
N SER A 37 -11.65 17.73 18.92
CA SER A 37 -11.19 18.85 19.72
C SER A 37 -10.03 19.57 19.04
N LYS A 38 -9.94 20.88 19.26
CA LYS A 38 -8.80 21.70 18.85
C LYS A 38 -8.38 22.57 20.03
N PHE A 39 -7.09 22.55 20.35
CA PHE A 39 -6.50 23.31 21.44
C PHE A 39 -5.37 24.18 20.90
N GLY A 40 -5.39 25.48 21.21
CA GLY A 40 -4.31 26.40 20.84
C GLY A 40 -2.99 26.00 21.51
N VAL A 41 -1.87 26.16 20.80
CA VAL A 41 -0.53 25.84 21.31
C VAL A 41 0.13 27.08 21.92
N TRP A 42 0.60 26.94 23.15
CA TRP A 42 1.33 27.92 23.94
C TRP A 42 2.80 27.51 24.05
N ASN A 43 3.75 28.42 23.84
CA ASN A 43 5.17 28.10 24.04
C ASN A 43 5.60 28.45 25.47
N GLY A 44 5.95 27.44 26.27
CA GLY A 44 6.28 27.60 27.70
C GLY A 44 7.51 28.48 27.95
N LYS A 45 8.59 28.26 27.18
CA LYS A 45 9.88 28.98 27.32
C LYS A 45 9.79 30.43 26.81
N GLN A 46 9.11 30.66 25.68
CA GLN A 46 8.96 31.99 25.07
C GLN A 46 7.75 32.80 25.58
N LYS A 47 6.88 32.21 26.41
CA LYS A 47 5.71 32.83 27.05
C LYS A 47 4.84 33.63 26.06
N LYS A 48 4.49 32.98 24.95
CA LYS A 48 3.56 33.49 23.95
C LYS A 48 2.80 32.36 23.28
N TRP A 49 1.60 32.67 22.79
CA TRP A 49 0.85 31.79 21.91
C TRP A 49 1.65 31.56 20.62
N MET A 50 1.73 30.30 20.19
CA MET A 50 2.33 29.97 18.91
C MET A 50 1.30 30.31 17.82
N TYR A 51 1.57 31.34 17.04
CA TYR A 51 0.80 31.67 15.84
C TYR A 51 1.32 30.83 14.66
N LYS A 52 0.42 30.44 13.75
CA LYS A 52 0.82 29.87 12.45
C LYS A 52 1.59 30.94 11.69
N THR A 53 2.80 30.64 11.25
CA THR A 53 3.58 31.54 10.38
C THR A 53 3.12 31.43 8.93
N GLN A 54 3.28 32.53 8.19
CA GLN A 54 3.22 32.56 6.74
C GLN A 54 4.55 32.05 6.12
N PRO A 55 4.56 31.73 4.81
CA PRO A 55 5.77 31.39 4.05
C PRO A 55 6.96 32.36 4.18
N ASP A 56 6.71 33.63 4.48
CA ASP A 56 7.73 34.67 4.68
C ASP A 56 8.23 34.79 6.13
N GLY A 57 7.79 33.89 7.01
CA GLY A 57 8.12 33.90 8.44
C GLY A 57 7.26 34.84 9.30
N THR A 58 6.39 35.68 8.71
CA THR A 58 5.50 36.56 9.48
C THR A 58 4.42 35.76 10.21
N ALA A 59 3.99 36.21 11.39
CA ALA A 59 2.90 35.57 12.13
C ALA A 59 1.54 35.90 11.50
N THR A 60 0.70 34.88 11.27
CA THR A 60 -0.73 35.10 10.98
C THR A 60 -1.51 35.42 12.26
N ALA A 61 -2.73 35.92 12.12
CA ALA A 61 -3.64 36.10 13.27
C ALA A 61 -4.18 34.78 13.88
N ARG A 62 -3.85 33.61 13.31
CA ARG A 62 -4.38 32.30 13.75
C ARG A 62 -3.35 31.53 14.56
N LEU A 63 -3.79 30.90 15.66
CA LEU A 63 -2.94 30.03 16.47
C LEU A 63 -2.55 28.75 15.73
N SER A 64 -1.38 28.20 16.06
CA SER A 64 -1.07 26.78 15.92
C SER A 64 -1.97 25.97 16.85
N GLU A 65 -2.40 24.80 16.38
CA GLU A 65 -3.43 23.99 17.04
C GLU A 65 -2.95 22.54 17.16
N ALA A 66 -3.12 21.93 18.33
CA ALA A 66 -3.19 20.49 18.45
C ALA A 66 -4.64 20.04 18.17
N VAL A 67 -4.81 18.89 17.52
CA VAL A 67 -6.12 18.34 17.12
C VAL A 67 -6.23 16.92 17.63
N TYR A 68 -7.35 16.59 18.28
CA TYR A 68 -7.60 15.29 18.89
C TYR A 68 -9.01 14.78 18.54
N LYS A 69 -9.15 13.51 18.17
CA LYS A 69 -10.42 12.81 17.90
C LYS A 69 -10.91 12.02 19.11
N ASN A 70 -12.22 12.02 19.34
CA ASN A 70 -12.89 11.09 20.27
C ASN A 70 -12.27 11.03 21.69
N ILE A 71 -11.80 12.18 22.22
CA ILE A 71 -11.17 12.26 23.54
C ILE A 71 -12.19 12.50 24.66
N MET A 72 -12.06 11.78 25.78
CA MET A 72 -12.98 11.87 26.92
C MET A 72 -13.03 13.27 27.55
N LEU A 73 -11.89 13.98 27.62
CA LEU A 73 -11.79 15.31 28.22
C LEU A 73 -12.85 16.29 27.67
N SER A 74 -13.07 16.24 26.35
CA SER A 74 -14.02 17.11 25.64
C SER A 74 -15.50 16.84 25.96
N GLN A 75 -15.81 15.65 26.49
CA GLN A 75 -17.16 15.25 26.91
C GLN A 75 -17.42 15.54 28.38
N LEU A 76 -16.37 15.38 29.21
CA LEU A 76 -16.41 15.70 30.63
C LEU A 76 -16.50 17.21 30.86
N HIS A 77 -15.88 18.02 30.00
CA HIS A 77 -15.76 19.47 30.17
C HIS A 77 -15.91 20.25 28.85
N PRO A 78 -17.11 20.26 28.22
CA PRO A 78 -17.35 21.06 27.02
C PRO A 78 -17.17 22.56 27.26
N ASP A 79 -17.53 23.07 28.44
CA ASP A 79 -17.50 24.49 28.81
C ASP A 79 -16.22 24.91 29.61
N THR A 80 -15.10 24.24 29.38
CA THR A 80 -13.80 24.59 29.97
C THR A 80 -12.76 24.76 28.88
N GLU A 81 -12.12 25.92 28.82
CA GLU A 81 -11.09 26.19 27.82
C GLU A 81 -9.81 25.39 28.10
N PHE A 82 -9.24 24.84 27.03
CA PHE A 82 -8.06 23.96 27.02
C PHE A 82 -7.01 24.45 26.03
N SER A 83 -5.74 24.40 26.41
CA SER A 83 -4.60 24.66 25.54
C SER A 83 -3.49 23.62 25.72
N ILE A 84 -2.60 23.49 24.74
CA ILE A 84 -1.38 22.67 24.89
C ILE A 84 -0.21 23.61 25.14
N CYS A 85 0.47 23.48 26.26
CA CYS A 85 1.79 24.06 26.45
C CYS A 85 2.84 23.13 25.85
N ALA A 86 3.62 23.66 24.91
CA ALA A 86 4.84 23.05 24.39
C ALA A 86 6.04 23.61 25.16
N ILE A 87 6.70 22.75 25.92
CA ILE A 87 7.95 23.01 26.63
C ILE A 87 9.11 22.43 25.78
N PRO A 88 10.11 23.22 25.37
CA PRO A 88 11.30 22.69 24.71
C PRO A 88 12.04 21.66 25.58
N THR A 89 12.49 20.54 25.00
CA THR A 89 13.10 19.43 25.73
C THR A 89 14.46 19.75 26.37
N ASP A 90 15.07 20.89 26.02
CA ASP A 90 16.27 21.46 26.64
C ASP A 90 15.97 22.34 27.89
N SER A 91 14.71 22.52 28.27
CA SER A 91 14.32 23.50 29.31
C SER A 91 14.64 23.02 30.73
N SER A 92 15.32 23.87 31.51
CA SER A 92 15.50 23.63 32.96
C SER A 92 14.27 24.05 33.78
N VAL A 93 14.21 23.60 35.05
CA VAL A 93 13.21 24.07 36.03
C VAL A 93 13.27 25.59 36.18
N GLU A 94 14.48 26.15 36.25
CA GLU A 94 14.74 27.58 36.47
C GLU A 94 14.27 28.45 35.29
N GLU A 95 14.43 27.97 34.06
CA GLU A 95 13.90 28.64 32.87
C GLU A 95 12.37 28.57 32.77
N THR A 96 11.73 27.64 33.49
CA THR A 96 10.29 27.32 33.36
C THR A 96 9.46 27.51 34.65
N ILE A 97 10.00 28.21 35.66
CA ILE A 97 9.32 28.56 36.93
C ILE A 97 7.91 29.20 36.74
N LEU A 98 7.64 29.78 35.57
CA LEU A 98 6.41 30.53 35.26
C LEU A 98 5.49 29.79 34.26
N LEU A 99 5.18 28.52 34.56
CA LEU A 99 4.17 27.69 33.89
C LEU A 99 2.77 27.77 34.54
N ASP A 100 2.58 28.67 35.51
CA ASP A 100 1.34 28.93 36.22
C ASP A 100 0.76 30.31 35.92
N ASN A 101 -0.57 30.43 35.99
CA ASN A 101 -1.36 31.67 35.92
C ASN A 101 -1.10 32.62 34.73
N TYR A 102 -0.89 32.10 33.51
CA TYR A 102 -0.86 32.95 32.30
C TYR A 102 -2.25 33.01 31.63
N GLU A 103 -2.85 34.19 31.46
CA GLU A 103 -4.23 34.36 30.95
C GLU A 103 -5.27 33.49 31.73
N ASN A 104 -5.02 33.27 33.03
CA ASN A 104 -5.69 32.32 33.93
C ASN A 104 -5.54 30.83 33.56
N PHE A 105 -4.77 30.47 32.54
CA PHE A 105 -4.33 29.10 32.29
C PHE A 105 -3.17 28.70 33.19
N SER A 106 -3.03 27.40 33.44
CA SER A 106 -1.94 26.81 34.23
C SER A 106 -1.67 25.39 33.78
N LEU A 107 -0.44 24.91 33.98
CA LEU A 107 -0.09 23.50 33.84
C LEU A 107 -1.05 22.64 34.66
N ASP A 108 -1.61 21.60 34.03
CA ASP A 108 -2.59 20.74 34.69
C ASP A 108 -2.34 19.26 34.52
N LEU A 109 -2.29 18.77 33.28
CA LEU A 109 -2.21 17.33 32.95
C LEU A 109 -1.11 17.08 31.91
N ALA A 110 -0.66 15.83 31.79
CA ALA A 110 0.09 15.41 30.62
C ALA A 110 -0.76 15.47 29.33
N GLY A 111 -0.18 15.96 28.25
CA GLY A 111 -0.70 15.78 26.90
C GLY A 111 -0.47 14.36 26.37
N GLY A 112 -0.98 14.07 25.17
CA GLY A 112 -0.70 12.80 24.49
C GLY A 112 0.80 12.52 24.29
N SER A 113 1.59 13.57 24.05
CA SER A 113 3.03 13.47 23.74
C SER A 113 3.92 14.10 24.84
N ARG A 114 3.67 13.79 26.13
CA ARG A 114 4.41 14.39 27.26
C ARG A 114 5.94 14.22 27.19
N LYS A 115 6.43 13.11 26.61
CA LYS A 115 7.86 12.86 26.35
C LYS A 115 8.51 13.97 25.48
N HIS A 116 7.71 14.70 24.72
CA HIS A 116 8.11 15.76 23.79
C HIS A 116 7.66 17.14 24.29
N GLY A 117 7.43 17.27 25.59
CA GLY A 117 7.10 18.53 26.26
C GLY A 117 5.70 19.06 26.01
N HIS A 118 4.78 18.24 25.45
CA HIS A 118 3.38 18.63 25.26
C HIS A 118 2.54 18.31 26.51
N PHE A 119 2.15 19.35 27.23
CA PHE A 119 1.30 19.29 28.43
C PHE A 119 -0.02 20.03 28.21
N LEU A 120 -1.09 19.58 28.88
CA LEU A 120 -2.36 20.28 28.90
C LEU A 120 -2.33 21.42 29.91
N PHE A 121 -2.72 22.60 29.45
CA PHE A 121 -3.03 23.75 30.28
C PHE A 121 -4.56 23.90 30.40
N THR A 122 -5.04 24.15 31.61
CA THR A 122 -6.48 24.40 31.87
C THR A 122 -6.68 25.77 32.49
N ARG A 123 -7.79 26.41 32.13
CA ARG A 123 -8.17 27.71 32.70
C ARG A 123 -8.71 27.51 34.12
N ARG A 124 -8.01 28.06 35.11
CA ARG A 124 -8.43 28.01 36.52
C ARG A 124 -9.79 28.69 36.66
N LYS A 125 -10.74 28.02 37.32
CA LYS A 125 -12.00 28.60 37.79
C LYS A 125 -11.83 28.86 39.30
N GLU A 126 -11.99 30.10 39.74
CA GLU A 126 -11.45 30.59 41.03
C GLU A 126 -11.88 29.75 42.25
N GLU A 127 -13.12 29.26 42.26
CA GLU A 127 -13.68 28.43 43.34
C GLU A 127 -13.36 26.93 43.22
N LYS A 128 -12.95 26.45 42.04
CA LYS A 128 -12.88 25.01 41.68
C LYS A 128 -11.50 24.53 41.22
N GLY A 129 -10.54 25.44 41.05
CA GLY A 129 -9.17 25.13 40.68
C GLY A 129 -9.00 24.73 39.21
N THR A 130 -8.12 23.76 38.98
CA THR A 130 -7.83 23.13 37.67
C THR A 130 -8.57 21.80 37.51
N VAL A 131 -8.71 21.31 36.28
CA VAL A 131 -9.44 20.05 35.99
C VAL A 131 -8.76 18.86 36.67
N GLY A 132 -7.43 18.75 36.63
CA GLY A 132 -6.70 17.67 37.31
C GLY A 132 -6.85 17.67 38.83
N GLN A 133 -7.01 18.84 39.47
CA GLN A 133 -7.33 18.93 40.90
C GLN A 133 -8.75 18.43 41.24
N PHE A 134 -9.62 18.25 40.24
CA PHE A 134 -10.93 17.64 40.44
C PHE A 134 -10.87 16.11 40.42
N TYR A 135 -10.05 15.49 39.56
CA TYR A 135 -9.96 14.03 39.40
C TYR A 135 -8.88 13.33 40.23
N PHE A 136 -7.80 14.02 40.63
CA PHE A 136 -6.69 13.39 41.33
C PHE A 136 -6.65 13.75 42.83
N PRO A 137 -6.44 12.76 43.72
CA PRO A 137 -6.39 13.01 45.16
C PRO A 137 -5.15 13.84 45.53
N PRO A 138 -5.23 14.74 46.55
CA PRO A 138 -4.19 15.73 46.84
C PRO A 138 -2.79 15.14 47.02
N GLU A 139 -2.68 14.06 47.80
CA GLU A 139 -1.43 13.41 48.20
C GLU A 139 -0.68 12.68 47.07
N LYS A 140 -1.33 12.52 45.91
CA LYS A 140 -0.72 11.99 44.67
C LYS A 140 -0.95 12.91 43.48
N SER A 141 -1.39 14.16 43.71
CA SER A 141 -1.97 15.02 42.67
C SER A 141 -0.97 15.32 41.54
N ALA A 142 0.25 15.78 41.86
CA ALA A 142 1.26 16.13 40.86
C ALA A 142 1.65 14.92 39.97
N MET A 143 2.10 13.83 40.60
CA MET A 143 2.50 12.60 39.90
C MET A 143 1.34 11.99 39.11
N GLY A 144 0.15 11.86 39.70
CA GLY A 144 -1.03 11.29 39.04
C GLY A 144 -1.45 12.07 37.80
N ARG A 145 -1.48 13.40 37.89
CA ARG A 145 -1.88 14.31 36.78
C ARG A 145 -0.95 14.23 35.58
N ILE A 146 0.35 13.99 35.78
CA ILE A 146 1.31 13.79 34.68
C ILE A 146 1.31 12.34 34.18
N ASN A 147 1.18 11.34 35.05
CA ASN A 147 1.20 9.92 34.66
C ASN A 147 -0.05 9.50 33.90
N TYR A 148 -1.22 9.89 34.42
CA TYR A 148 -2.53 9.40 34.00
C TYR A 148 -3.40 10.50 33.38
N GLY A 149 -2.95 11.77 33.35
CA GLY A 149 -3.65 12.86 32.67
C GLY A 149 -3.95 12.57 31.19
N SER A 150 -3.03 11.90 30.51
CA SER A 150 -3.15 11.46 29.12
C SER A 150 -4.26 10.43 28.87
N ILE A 151 -4.85 9.81 29.91
CA ILE A 151 -6.07 8.99 29.78
C ILE A 151 -7.22 9.84 29.20
N SER A 152 -7.36 11.09 29.66
CA SER A 152 -8.42 12.00 29.19
C SER A 152 -8.23 12.48 27.75
N LEU A 153 -6.99 12.43 27.25
CA LEU A 153 -6.55 12.88 25.93
C LEU A 153 -6.18 11.73 24.97
N SER A 154 -6.39 10.48 25.38
CA SER A 154 -6.16 9.33 24.51
C SER A 154 -7.18 9.36 23.37
N GLU A 155 -6.72 9.56 22.13
CA GLU A 155 -7.58 9.41 20.96
C GLU A 155 -8.10 7.97 20.87
N SER A 156 -9.33 7.79 20.38
CA SER A 156 -10.01 6.50 20.37
C SER A 156 -10.68 6.21 19.03
N LYS A 157 -10.74 4.95 18.62
CA LYS A 157 -11.46 4.51 17.41
C LYS A 157 -12.95 4.84 17.53
N ALA A 158 -13.50 4.66 18.73
CA ALA A 158 -14.82 5.18 19.09
C ALA A 158 -14.90 5.54 20.57
N LEU A 159 -15.75 6.53 20.86
CA LEU A 159 -16.12 6.97 22.19
C LEU A 159 -17.63 6.79 22.37
N PHE A 160 -18.04 6.36 23.56
CA PHE A 160 -19.43 6.10 23.89
C PHE A 160 -19.76 6.65 25.28
N CYS A 161 -21.05 6.85 25.53
CA CYS A 161 -21.63 7.18 26.83
C CYS A 161 -22.68 6.12 27.18
N LEU A 162 -22.52 5.47 28.34
CA LEU A 162 -23.43 4.47 28.89
C LEU A 162 -24.13 5.04 30.13
N ASP A 163 -25.46 5.15 30.07
CA ASP A 163 -26.30 5.68 31.15
C ASP A 163 -26.86 4.56 32.04
N ASN A 164 -26.91 4.84 33.35
CA ASN A 164 -27.21 3.88 34.41
C ASN A 164 -26.33 2.61 34.32
N ALA A 165 -25.02 2.80 34.21
CA ALA A 165 -24.03 1.74 34.05
C ALA A 165 -23.82 0.97 35.36
N LYS A 166 -24.01 -0.36 35.32
CA LYS A 166 -23.78 -1.25 36.46
C LYS A 166 -22.36 -1.81 36.39
N ILE A 167 -21.54 -1.48 37.38
CA ILE A 167 -20.15 -1.94 37.46
C ILE A 167 -19.94 -2.70 38.77
N LEU A 168 -19.51 -3.96 38.68
CA LEU A 168 -18.96 -4.67 39.84
C LEU A 168 -17.49 -4.30 39.98
N VAL A 169 -17.10 -3.73 41.12
CA VAL A 169 -15.70 -3.44 41.44
C VAL A 169 -15.18 -4.56 42.32
N VAL A 170 -14.16 -5.27 41.85
CA VAL A 170 -13.52 -6.38 42.56
C VAL A 170 -12.15 -5.94 43.10
N PRO A 171 -11.63 -6.56 44.18
CA PRO A 171 -10.24 -6.34 44.58
C PRO A 171 -9.29 -6.72 43.43
N ASP A 172 -8.08 -6.17 43.46
CA ASP A 172 -7.00 -6.70 42.65
C ASP A 172 -6.67 -8.13 43.09
N LEU A 173 -6.21 -8.96 42.14
CA LEU A 173 -5.62 -10.26 42.44
C LEU A 173 -4.52 -10.07 43.49
N LYS A 174 -4.69 -10.67 44.67
CA LYS A 174 -3.62 -10.66 45.67
C LYS A 174 -2.49 -11.54 45.19
N LEU A 175 -1.27 -11.02 45.34
CA LEU A 175 -0.08 -11.57 44.74
C LEU A 175 1.08 -11.62 45.74
N THR A 176 1.21 -12.73 46.47
CA THR A 176 2.42 -13.01 47.24
C THR A 176 3.51 -13.52 46.30
N ASN A 177 4.64 -12.80 46.21
CA ASN A 177 5.73 -13.03 45.25
C ASN A 177 5.26 -13.16 43.77
N ASN A 178 4.18 -12.46 43.40
CA ASN A 178 3.48 -12.56 42.10
C ASN A 178 2.82 -13.91 41.78
N ARG A 179 2.69 -14.82 42.76
CA ARG A 179 1.73 -15.94 42.70
C ARG A 179 0.41 -15.53 43.35
N PRO A 180 -0.76 -15.99 42.87
CA PRO A 180 -2.00 -15.88 43.63
C PRO A 180 -1.85 -16.41 45.05
N ASP A 181 -2.48 -15.77 46.03
CA ASP A 181 -2.62 -16.35 47.37
C ASP A 181 -3.51 -17.62 47.29
N ASP A 182 -3.18 -18.68 48.03
CA ASP A 182 -3.88 -19.97 47.99
C ASP A 182 -5.39 -19.89 48.32
N ASP A 183 -5.85 -18.80 48.93
CA ASP A 183 -7.25 -18.53 49.29
C ASP A 183 -8.00 -17.60 48.31
N TYR A 184 -7.37 -17.16 47.20
CA TYR A 184 -7.97 -16.24 46.24
C TYR A 184 -8.68 -16.96 45.07
N GLU A 185 -10.00 -17.08 45.14
CA GLU A 185 -10.82 -17.50 43.98
C GLU A 185 -11.04 -16.35 42.98
N ASN A 186 -10.36 -16.40 41.83
CA ASN A 186 -10.53 -15.43 40.74
C ASN A 186 -11.81 -15.72 39.90
N GLU A 187 -13.00 -15.67 40.53
CA GLU A 187 -14.31 -16.05 39.96
C GLU A 187 -14.54 -15.55 38.52
N TYR A 188 -14.15 -14.31 38.24
CA TYR A 188 -14.38 -13.64 36.96
C TYR A 188 -13.17 -13.67 36.00
N GLY A 189 -12.01 -14.21 36.41
CA GLY A 189 -10.79 -14.23 35.60
C GLY A 189 -10.21 -12.83 35.31
N THR A 190 -10.20 -11.95 36.31
CA THR A 190 -9.63 -10.59 36.27
C THR A 190 -8.13 -10.58 36.60
N GLY A 191 -7.42 -9.45 36.38
CA GLY A 191 -5.97 -9.30 36.67
C GLY A 191 -5.54 -7.83 36.72
N ASP A 192 -4.23 -7.52 36.85
CA ASP A 192 -3.78 -6.10 36.90
C ASP A 192 -4.23 -5.33 35.65
N ALA A 193 -5.18 -4.42 35.86
CA ALA A 193 -5.92 -3.66 34.86
C ALA A 193 -6.67 -4.49 33.79
N HIS A 194 -6.99 -5.76 34.07
CA HIS A 194 -7.82 -6.60 33.20
C HIS A 194 -9.21 -6.85 33.80
N GLY A 195 -10.24 -6.28 33.18
CA GLY A 195 -11.65 -6.45 33.53
C GLY A 195 -12.42 -7.36 32.57
N LYS A 196 -13.73 -7.52 32.84
CA LYS A 196 -14.68 -8.17 31.94
C LYS A 196 -15.82 -7.24 31.55
N ILE A 197 -16.42 -7.50 30.39
CA ILE A 197 -17.53 -6.73 29.82
C ILE A 197 -18.65 -7.67 29.35
N ASN A 198 -19.90 -7.21 29.43
CA ASN A 198 -21.03 -7.93 28.84
C ASN A 198 -20.85 -8.10 27.32
N SER A 199 -20.90 -9.35 26.83
CA SER A 199 -20.67 -9.65 25.41
C SER A 199 -21.58 -8.85 24.46
N SER A 200 -22.84 -8.60 24.84
CA SER A 200 -23.76 -7.79 24.03
C SER A 200 -23.38 -6.30 24.01
N LEU A 201 -22.83 -5.77 25.11
CA LEU A 201 -22.31 -4.39 25.14
C LEU A 201 -21.06 -4.28 24.26
N LEU A 202 -20.16 -5.27 24.31
CA LEU A 202 -18.92 -5.23 23.54
C LEU A 202 -19.15 -5.23 22.02
N VAL A 203 -20.14 -5.98 21.52
CA VAL A 203 -20.52 -5.95 20.10
C VAL A 203 -20.95 -4.54 19.69
N GLU A 204 -21.78 -3.87 20.49
CA GLU A 204 -22.24 -2.50 20.24
C GLU A 204 -21.09 -1.46 20.34
N LEU A 205 -20.07 -1.72 21.16
CA LEU A 205 -18.85 -0.92 21.21
C LEU A 205 -17.92 -1.14 20.00
N LEU A 206 -18.04 -2.27 19.29
CA LEU A 206 -17.24 -2.65 18.12
C LEU A 206 -17.92 -2.36 16.77
N ASP A 207 -19.21 -2.04 16.75
CA ASP A 207 -19.96 -1.65 15.54
C ASP A 207 -19.19 -0.62 14.70
N GLY A 208 -18.98 -0.91 13.42
CA GLY A 208 -18.23 -0.03 12.51
C GLY A 208 -16.77 0.21 12.93
N ILE A 209 -16.17 -0.67 13.73
CA ILE A 209 -14.73 -0.74 14.04
C ILE A 209 -14.14 -2.06 13.54
N ALA A 210 -14.80 -3.18 13.86
CA ALA A 210 -14.39 -4.54 13.53
C ALA A 210 -15.61 -5.39 13.10
N THR A 211 -15.37 -6.64 12.70
CA THR A 211 -16.43 -7.64 12.45
C THR A 211 -17.23 -7.95 13.72
N ASP A 212 -18.51 -8.32 13.56
CA ASP A 212 -19.49 -8.65 14.62
C ASP A 212 -19.12 -9.89 15.48
N ASN A 213 -18.02 -9.79 16.23
CA ASN A 213 -17.40 -10.91 16.93
C ASN A 213 -17.33 -10.65 18.45
N ASP A 214 -18.23 -11.28 19.19
CA ASP A 214 -18.37 -11.13 20.65
C ASP A 214 -17.26 -11.86 21.47
N LYS A 215 -16.11 -12.13 20.84
CA LYS A 215 -14.94 -12.83 21.40
C LYS A 215 -13.61 -12.08 21.17
N VAL A 216 -13.66 -10.78 20.89
CA VAL A 216 -12.49 -9.92 20.65
C VAL A 216 -12.31 -8.93 21.82
N PRO A 217 -11.39 -9.16 22.77
CA PRO A 217 -11.09 -8.20 23.84
C PRO A 217 -10.59 -6.86 23.30
N VAL A 218 -10.76 -5.78 24.09
CA VAL A 218 -10.33 -4.42 23.70
C VAL A 218 -9.51 -3.75 24.79
N GLN A 219 -8.53 -2.94 24.39
CA GLN A 219 -7.93 -1.94 25.28
C GLN A 219 -8.88 -0.74 25.38
N PHE A 220 -9.22 -0.36 26.62
CA PHE A 220 -10.19 0.69 26.90
C PHE A 220 -9.60 1.85 27.70
N ARG A 221 -10.28 2.99 27.64
CA ARG A 221 -10.25 4.04 28.68
C ARG A 221 -11.67 4.28 29.17
N LEU A 222 -11.81 4.66 30.43
CA LEU A 222 -13.10 4.88 31.09
C LEU A 222 -13.09 6.21 31.83
N SER A 223 -14.21 6.92 31.84
CA SER A 223 -14.41 8.05 32.74
C SER A 223 -15.82 8.09 33.32
N ILE A 224 -15.91 8.31 34.64
CA ILE A 224 -17.14 8.57 35.37
C ILE A 224 -17.16 10.08 35.66
N PRO A 225 -18.12 10.85 35.11
CA PRO A 225 -18.25 12.27 35.40
C PRO A 225 -18.51 12.48 36.90
N GLY A 226 -17.79 13.42 37.50
CA GLY A 226 -18.08 13.87 38.86
C GLY A 226 -19.15 14.97 38.90
N SER A 227 -19.64 15.24 40.10
CA SER A 227 -20.54 16.36 40.43
C SER A 227 -19.84 17.34 41.38
N GLU A 228 -20.54 18.35 41.87
CA GLU A 228 -19.99 19.27 42.89
C GLU A 228 -19.70 18.58 44.24
N SER A 229 -20.37 17.45 44.51
CA SER A 229 -20.21 16.65 45.73
C SER A 229 -19.49 15.31 45.54
N VAL A 230 -19.39 14.81 44.30
CA VAL A 230 -18.79 13.51 43.96
C VAL A 230 -17.61 13.69 43.02
N ARG A 231 -16.43 13.23 43.42
CA ARG A 231 -15.21 13.32 42.60
C ARG A 231 -15.31 12.42 41.37
N GLY A 232 -14.81 12.90 40.24
CA GLY A 232 -14.78 12.12 38.99
C GLY A 232 -13.67 11.06 38.99
N ILE A 233 -13.88 9.99 38.23
CA ILE A 233 -13.01 8.80 38.21
C ILE A 233 -12.54 8.51 36.79
N TRP A 234 -11.25 8.28 36.56
CA TRP A 234 -10.74 7.76 35.28
C TRP A 234 -10.09 6.38 35.44
N GLY A 235 -10.28 5.54 34.43
CA GLY A 235 -9.69 4.20 34.36
C GLY A 235 -9.06 3.88 33.01
N LYS A 236 -8.18 2.88 33.02
CA LYS A 236 -7.60 2.26 31.83
C LYS A 236 -7.34 0.78 32.05
N GLY A 237 -7.29 0.02 30.96
CA GLY A 237 -6.90 -1.38 31.00
C GLY A 237 -7.31 -2.12 29.72
N THR A 238 -7.48 -3.44 29.86
CA THR A 238 -8.14 -4.29 28.86
C THR A 238 -9.45 -4.85 29.42
N ILE A 239 -10.39 -5.20 28.54
CA ILE A 239 -11.64 -5.89 28.89
C ILE A 239 -11.91 -7.04 27.94
N ALA A 240 -12.18 -8.23 28.48
CA ALA A 240 -12.61 -9.41 27.72
C ALA A 240 -14.12 -9.67 27.89
N PRO A 241 -14.82 -10.12 26.83
CA PRO A 241 -16.24 -10.43 26.91
C PRO A 241 -16.53 -11.64 27.81
N LEU A 242 -17.58 -11.52 28.64
CA LEU A 242 -18.26 -12.62 29.30
C LEU A 242 -19.73 -12.69 28.84
N PRO A 243 -20.31 -13.91 28.70
CA PRO A 243 -21.74 -14.09 28.47
C PRO A 243 -22.59 -13.44 29.57
N ALA A 244 -23.76 -12.91 29.19
CA ALA A 244 -24.65 -12.18 30.09
C ALA A 244 -25.05 -12.93 31.38
N ASN A 245 -25.09 -14.28 31.34
CA ASN A 245 -25.36 -15.11 32.53
C ASN A 245 -24.16 -15.29 33.47
N LYS A 246 -22.91 -15.10 33.00
CA LYS A 246 -21.71 -15.00 33.86
C LYS A 246 -21.47 -13.57 34.37
N MET A 247 -22.08 -12.57 33.73
CA MET A 247 -21.99 -11.15 34.14
C MET A 247 -22.91 -10.77 35.31
N ASN A 248 -23.73 -11.68 35.84
CA ASN A 248 -24.58 -11.47 37.02
C ASN A 248 -25.43 -10.17 36.99
N GLY A 249 -25.81 -9.71 35.80
CA GLY A 249 -26.60 -8.49 35.59
C GLY A 249 -25.82 -7.17 35.61
N TYR A 250 -24.49 -7.21 35.64
CA TYR A 250 -23.59 -6.06 35.46
C TYR A 250 -23.28 -5.81 33.98
N ASP A 251 -22.90 -4.57 33.66
CA ASP A 251 -22.42 -4.17 32.33
C ASP A 251 -20.88 -4.36 32.22
N LEU A 252 -20.17 -4.11 33.33
CA LEU A 252 -18.72 -4.27 33.47
C LEU A 252 -18.36 -4.92 34.83
N ILE A 253 -17.26 -5.66 34.87
CA ILE A 253 -16.61 -6.15 36.09
C ILE A 253 -15.16 -5.70 36.05
N LEU A 254 -14.74 -4.81 36.95
CA LEU A 254 -13.43 -4.15 36.89
C LEU A 254 -12.65 -4.32 38.21
N PRO A 255 -11.40 -4.81 38.17
CA PRO A 255 -10.53 -4.82 39.34
C PRO A 255 -10.09 -3.41 39.74
N GLU A 256 -9.68 -3.25 41.00
CA GLU A 256 -9.30 -1.96 41.60
C GLU A 256 -8.21 -1.22 40.80
N SER A 257 -7.25 -1.98 40.24
CA SER A 257 -6.17 -1.54 39.36
C SER A 257 -6.64 -0.87 38.07
N CYS A 258 -7.84 -1.14 37.55
CA CYS A 258 -8.36 -0.43 36.37
C CYS A 258 -8.53 1.07 36.65
N PHE A 259 -8.79 1.47 37.90
CA PHE A 259 -9.03 2.86 38.30
C PHE A 259 -7.71 3.55 38.70
N LYS A 260 -7.31 4.57 37.92
CA LYS A 260 -6.01 5.25 38.08
C LYS A 260 -6.10 6.63 38.75
N THR A 261 -7.29 7.03 39.23
CA THR A 261 -7.51 8.32 39.93
C THR A 261 -8.16 8.07 41.31
N PHE A 262 -9.26 8.72 41.68
CA PHE A 262 -10.11 8.23 42.77
C PHE A 262 -10.64 6.83 42.43
N LYS A 263 -10.78 5.97 43.45
CA LYS A 263 -11.25 4.58 43.29
C LYS A 263 -12.69 4.45 43.84
N PRO A 264 -13.60 3.73 43.17
CA PRO A 264 -14.92 3.47 43.72
C PRO A 264 -14.86 2.49 44.91
N PRO A 265 -15.91 2.43 45.75
CA PRO A 265 -16.08 1.34 46.72
C PRO A 265 -16.09 -0.04 46.06
N MET A 266 -15.58 -1.05 46.77
CA MET A 266 -15.69 -2.46 46.37
C MET A 266 -17.16 -2.90 46.30
N GLY A 267 -17.44 -3.86 45.41
CA GLY A 267 -18.77 -4.43 45.20
C GLY A 267 -19.59 -3.73 44.13
N ALA A 268 -20.91 -3.87 44.24
CA ALA A 268 -21.87 -3.42 43.24
C ALA A 268 -22.03 -1.89 43.22
N ASN A 269 -21.63 -1.26 42.11
CA ASN A 269 -21.81 0.17 41.88
C ASN A 269 -22.79 0.41 40.72
N ASN A 270 -23.60 1.47 40.83
CA ASN A 270 -24.46 1.97 39.74
C ASN A 270 -24.12 3.43 39.48
N PHE A 271 -23.60 3.73 38.29
CA PHE A 271 -23.20 5.07 37.90
C PHE A 271 -24.20 5.64 36.91
N ALA A 272 -24.72 6.85 37.19
CA ALA A 272 -25.70 7.51 36.34
C ALA A 272 -25.22 7.66 34.88
N ARG A 273 -23.91 7.86 34.68
CA ARG A 273 -23.25 7.97 33.38
C ARG A 273 -21.80 7.48 33.44
N VAL A 274 -21.34 6.76 32.43
CA VAL A 274 -19.94 6.36 32.23
C VAL A 274 -19.56 6.54 30.77
N ASN A 275 -18.48 7.25 30.47
CA ASN A 275 -17.93 7.27 29.11
C ASN A 275 -16.93 6.12 28.93
N LEU A 276 -17.02 5.43 27.80
CA LEU A 276 -16.15 4.30 27.42
C LEU A 276 -15.50 4.61 26.07
N ALA A 277 -14.18 4.48 26.01
CA ALA A 277 -13.39 4.74 24.80
C ALA A 277 -12.63 3.48 24.37
N VAL A 278 -12.82 3.05 23.13
CA VAL A 278 -12.13 1.90 22.53
C VAL A 278 -10.88 2.40 21.81
N LEU A 279 -9.69 2.04 22.31
CA LEU A 279 -8.42 2.46 21.73
C LEU A 279 -7.95 1.46 20.66
N GLY A 280 -8.10 0.18 20.93
CA GLY A 280 -7.77 -0.87 19.97
C GLY A 280 -8.23 -2.24 20.44
N GLU A 281 -8.65 -3.03 19.48
CA GLU A 281 -9.05 -4.43 19.59
C GLU A 281 -7.85 -5.38 19.64
N ALA A 282 -8.06 -6.55 20.22
CA ALA A 282 -7.14 -7.69 20.14
C ALA A 282 -7.08 -8.19 18.69
N GLN A 283 -5.89 -8.17 18.11
CA GLN A 283 -5.65 -8.50 16.70
C GLN A 283 -4.35 -9.29 16.55
N GLU A 284 -4.25 -10.10 15.50
CA GLU A 284 -2.98 -10.72 15.12
C GLU A 284 -2.00 -9.65 14.60
N ARG A 285 -0.85 -9.53 15.25
CA ARG A 285 0.25 -8.63 14.88
C ARG A 285 1.50 -9.45 14.55
N LYS A 286 2.50 -8.79 13.95
CA LYS A 286 3.81 -9.38 13.67
C LYS A 286 4.90 -8.49 14.26
N ALA A 287 5.60 -8.98 15.28
CA ALA A 287 6.83 -8.37 15.76
C ALA A 287 8.00 -8.80 14.86
N SER A 288 8.91 -7.89 14.53
CA SER A 288 10.18 -8.25 13.88
C SER A 288 11.19 -8.54 14.97
N GLY A 289 11.86 -9.70 14.96
CA GLY A 289 12.80 -10.07 16.02
C GLY A 289 14.15 -9.33 15.95
N GLY A 290 14.17 -8.00 15.90
CA GLY A 290 15.34 -7.23 15.48
C GLY A 290 16.52 -7.18 16.45
N THR A 291 17.30 -6.09 16.44
CA THR A 291 18.61 -6.01 17.11
C THR A 291 18.65 -6.45 18.58
N GLN A 292 17.59 -6.22 19.36
CA GLN A 292 17.51 -6.64 20.78
C GLN A 292 17.28 -8.16 20.96
N ILE A 293 17.06 -8.91 19.87
CA ILE A 293 16.95 -10.38 19.84
C ILE A 293 18.20 -10.97 19.17
N TRP A 294 18.45 -10.67 17.89
CA TRP A 294 19.52 -11.31 17.12
C TRP A 294 20.94 -11.06 17.64
N SER A 295 21.17 -9.99 18.43
CA SER A 295 22.49 -9.72 19.03
C SER A 295 22.88 -10.70 20.16
N TRP A 296 21.96 -11.49 20.70
CA TRP A 296 22.25 -12.49 21.74
C TRP A 296 22.73 -13.84 21.19
N PHE A 297 22.53 -14.11 19.89
CA PHE A 297 22.78 -15.42 19.31
C PHE A 297 24.15 -15.53 18.63
N PRO A 298 24.83 -16.69 18.74
CA PRO A 298 26.01 -17.02 17.96
C PRO A 298 25.84 -16.80 16.43
N ILE A 299 26.93 -16.40 15.78
CA ILE A 299 26.94 -16.03 14.34
C ILE A 299 26.55 -17.22 13.46
N ASP A 300 26.97 -18.42 13.80
CA ASP A 300 26.65 -19.66 13.08
C ASP A 300 25.14 -19.99 13.12
N ILE A 301 24.47 -19.73 14.25
CA ILE A 301 23.01 -19.85 14.37
C ILE A 301 22.32 -18.80 13.48
N ILE A 302 22.83 -17.57 13.47
CA ILE A 302 22.32 -16.46 12.65
C ILE A 302 22.52 -16.74 11.15
N GLU A 303 23.66 -17.30 10.75
CA GLU A 303 23.96 -17.72 9.38
C GLU A 303 23.12 -18.92 8.92
N ALA A 304 22.80 -19.85 9.84
CA ALA A 304 21.98 -21.02 9.55
C ALA A 304 20.46 -20.73 9.47
N GLU A 305 19.92 -19.85 10.32
CA GLU A 305 18.45 -19.70 10.48
C GLU A 305 17.90 -18.31 10.15
N VAL A 306 18.65 -17.23 10.40
CA VAL A 306 18.14 -15.84 10.25
C VAL A 306 18.54 -15.21 8.91
N ILE A 307 19.76 -15.49 8.44
CA ILE A 307 20.27 -14.99 7.16
C ILE A 307 19.59 -15.64 5.94
N PRO A 308 19.22 -16.93 5.89
CA PRO A 308 18.57 -17.49 4.70
C PRO A 308 17.19 -16.87 4.37
N PRO A 309 16.30 -16.57 5.35
CA PRO A 309 15.12 -15.74 5.13
C PRO A 309 15.45 -14.33 4.62
N VAL A 310 16.46 -13.65 5.18
CA VAL A 310 16.90 -12.32 4.72
C VAL A 310 17.36 -12.38 3.27
N ARG A 311 18.25 -13.32 2.94
CA ARG A 311 18.76 -13.59 1.59
C ARG A 311 17.64 -13.89 0.59
N SER A 312 16.58 -14.58 1.01
CA SER A 312 15.38 -14.84 0.19
C SER A 312 14.61 -13.55 -0.13
N GLU A 313 14.39 -12.70 0.88
CA GLU A 313 13.75 -11.39 0.67
C GLU A 313 14.60 -10.43 -0.18
N CYS A 314 15.92 -10.43 0.00
CA CYS A 314 16.85 -9.69 -0.85
C CYS A 314 16.80 -10.16 -2.31
N ARG A 315 16.77 -11.48 -2.55
CA ARG A 315 16.65 -12.05 -3.89
C ARG A 315 15.36 -11.64 -4.60
N LYS A 316 14.22 -11.61 -3.91
CA LYS A 316 12.95 -11.12 -4.51
C LYS A 316 13.07 -9.68 -5.04
N ILE A 317 13.82 -8.81 -4.34
CA ILE A 317 14.08 -7.43 -4.78
C ILE A 317 15.01 -7.41 -6.01
N VAL A 318 16.09 -8.20 -5.98
CA VAL A 318 17.04 -8.37 -7.09
C VAL A 318 16.33 -8.90 -8.35
N GLU A 319 15.50 -9.93 -8.20
CA GLU A 319 14.72 -10.56 -9.28
C GLU A 319 13.71 -9.57 -9.90
N ALA A 320 12.93 -8.86 -9.08
CA ALA A 320 12.00 -7.83 -9.55
C ALA A 320 12.69 -6.70 -10.35
N ILE A 321 13.95 -6.39 -10.05
CA ILE A 321 14.76 -5.42 -10.81
C ILE A 321 15.35 -6.02 -12.07
N ASN A 322 15.84 -7.27 -12.02
CA ASN A 322 16.37 -7.99 -13.20
C ASN A 322 15.30 -8.22 -14.29
N VAL A 323 14.01 -8.26 -13.94
CA VAL A 323 12.88 -8.30 -14.89
C VAL A 323 12.72 -6.97 -15.66
N GLY A 324 13.47 -5.92 -15.32
CA GLY A 324 13.45 -4.64 -16.04
C GLY A 324 12.10 -3.92 -15.95
N ASN A 325 11.41 -4.07 -14.83
CA ASN A 325 10.01 -3.65 -14.67
C ASN A 325 9.77 -3.17 -13.24
N ILE A 326 9.80 -1.85 -13.01
CA ILE A 326 9.60 -1.27 -11.66
C ILE A 326 8.23 -1.60 -11.04
N TYR A 327 7.28 -2.10 -11.83
CA TYR A 327 5.97 -2.54 -11.36
C TYR A 327 6.01 -3.89 -10.63
N GLU A 328 7.08 -4.69 -10.79
CA GLU A 328 7.30 -5.89 -9.98
C GLU A 328 7.71 -5.52 -8.53
N LEU A 329 8.49 -4.46 -8.35
CA LEU A 329 8.86 -3.95 -7.02
C LEU A 329 7.62 -3.55 -6.21
N ILE A 330 6.58 -3.02 -6.85
CA ILE A 330 5.32 -2.64 -6.19
C ILE A 330 4.67 -3.84 -5.50
N LYS A 331 4.76 -5.04 -6.09
CA LYS A 331 4.20 -6.27 -5.52
C LYS A 331 4.85 -6.63 -4.18
N LEU A 332 6.09 -6.19 -3.94
CA LEU A 332 6.83 -6.36 -2.68
C LEU A 332 6.42 -5.32 -1.60
N PHE A 333 5.69 -4.28 -1.98
CA PHE A 333 5.18 -3.21 -1.10
C PHE A 333 3.67 -3.24 -0.90
N LYS A 334 2.97 -4.23 -1.47
CA LYS A 334 1.53 -4.41 -1.27
C LYS A 334 1.23 -4.79 0.19
N PRO A 335 0.38 -4.04 0.90
CA PRO A 335 -0.30 -4.57 2.07
C PRO A 335 -1.24 -5.70 1.66
N GLU A 336 -1.44 -6.68 2.53
CA GLU A 336 -2.57 -7.61 2.46
C GLU A 336 -3.85 -6.84 2.85
N ARG A 337 -4.48 -6.16 1.88
CA ARG A 337 -5.80 -5.53 2.02
C ARG A 337 -6.73 -5.91 0.87
N ASP A 338 -8.01 -5.95 1.17
CA ASP A 338 -9.06 -6.39 0.24
C ASP A 338 -9.34 -5.34 -0.85
N LEU A 339 -9.57 -5.80 -2.07
CA LEU A 339 -9.85 -4.97 -3.25
C LEU A 339 -11.14 -4.15 -3.09
N ALA A 340 -12.06 -4.59 -2.22
CA ALA A 340 -13.30 -3.88 -1.91
C ALA A 340 -13.07 -2.48 -1.30
N GLU A 341 -11.94 -2.21 -0.62
CA GLU A 341 -11.68 -0.88 -0.04
C GLU A 341 -11.43 0.21 -1.11
N LEU A 342 -10.98 -0.16 -2.31
CA LEU A 342 -10.51 0.79 -3.33
C LEU A 342 -11.62 1.48 -4.13
N VAL A 343 -12.90 1.19 -3.82
CA VAL A 343 -14.07 1.67 -4.57
C VAL A 343 -14.89 2.73 -3.80
N ASP A 344 -14.46 3.12 -2.60
CA ASP A 344 -15.15 4.15 -1.80
C ASP A 344 -14.93 5.57 -2.40
N VAL A 345 -16.00 6.32 -2.62
CA VAL A 345 -15.93 7.72 -3.07
C VAL A 345 -15.24 8.61 -2.03
N ASN A 346 -15.21 8.19 -0.76
CA ASN A 346 -14.50 8.85 0.34
C ASN A 346 -13.07 8.33 0.54
N LEU A 347 -12.55 7.43 -0.31
CA LEU A 347 -11.24 6.78 -0.16
C LEU A 347 -10.10 7.77 0.12
N VAL A 348 -10.09 8.91 -0.59
CA VAL A 348 -9.11 10.00 -0.39
C VAL A 348 -9.22 10.59 1.02
N ASP A 349 -10.43 10.78 1.55
CA ASP A 349 -10.67 11.30 2.90
C ASP A 349 -10.46 10.26 4.00
N LYS A 350 -10.71 8.97 3.71
CA LYS A 350 -10.33 7.83 4.55
C LYS A 350 -8.81 7.74 4.68
N TRP A 351 -8.06 7.77 3.57
CA TRP A 351 -6.60 7.88 3.57
C TRP A 351 -6.11 9.13 4.31
N PHE A 352 -6.66 10.32 4.07
CA PHE A 352 -6.33 11.55 4.83
C PHE A 352 -6.76 11.52 6.31
N ASN A 353 -7.47 10.48 6.77
CA ASN A 353 -7.78 10.23 8.18
C ASN A 353 -6.88 9.14 8.78
N GLU A 354 -6.67 8.00 8.10
CA GLU A 354 -5.69 6.98 8.49
C GLU A 354 -4.29 7.60 8.65
N LEU A 355 -3.85 8.39 7.66
CA LEU A 355 -2.57 9.11 7.68
C LEU A 355 -2.51 10.22 8.74
N ARG A 356 -3.65 10.72 9.21
CA ARG A 356 -3.70 11.66 10.33
C ARG A 356 -3.63 10.94 11.66
N GLU A 357 -4.25 9.77 11.78
CA GLU A 357 -4.20 8.93 12.99
C GLU A 357 -2.80 8.35 13.20
N VAL A 358 -2.12 7.92 12.13
CA VAL A 358 -0.71 7.49 12.17
C VAL A 358 0.26 8.64 12.56
N TRP A 359 -0.13 9.91 12.39
CA TRP A 359 0.69 11.09 12.76
C TRP A 359 0.25 11.78 14.05
N ALA A 360 -1.00 11.61 14.47
CA ALA A 360 -1.54 12.14 15.73
C ALA A 360 -1.31 11.18 16.92
N SER A 361 -1.12 9.88 16.65
CA SER A 361 -0.70 8.86 17.63
C SER A 361 0.53 9.25 18.45
N GLY A 362 1.40 10.13 17.92
CA GLY A 362 2.28 10.95 18.73
C GLY A 362 3.41 10.19 19.42
N SER A 363 3.97 9.17 18.76
CA SER A 363 5.10 8.35 19.22
C SER A 363 6.45 8.64 18.51
N PRO A 364 7.10 9.81 18.68
CA PRO A 364 8.47 10.07 18.18
C PRO A 364 9.60 9.20 18.78
N GLU A 365 9.32 8.09 19.46
CA GLU A 365 10.35 7.05 19.64
C GLU A 365 10.61 6.32 18.31
N ASP A 366 9.63 6.29 17.41
CA ASP A 366 9.79 6.01 15.98
C ASP A 366 10.31 7.25 15.20
N GLU A 367 11.26 8.01 15.77
CA GLU A 367 12.07 9.04 15.08
C GLU A 367 13.08 8.41 14.10
N THR A 368 12.51 7.67 13.16
CA THR A 368 13.04 7.40 11.82
C THR A 368 11.99 7.89 10.82
N ASP A 369 12.34 7.98 9.54
CA ASP A 369 11.51 8.55 8.47
C ASP A 369 10.31 7.63 8.08
N ASP A 370 9.88 6.75 8.99
CA ASP A 370 9.31 5.44 8.66
C ASP A 370 7.78 5.41 8.61
N HIS A 371 7.11 6.09 9.54
CA HIS A 371 5.64 6.11 9.67
C HIS A 371 4.97 7.16 8.76
N ALA A 372 5.75 7.84 7.90
CA ALA A 372 5.34 9.04 7.19
C ALA A 372 5.49 8.99 5.65
N GLU A 373 5.31 7.83 5.02
CA GLU A 373 5.06 7.78 3.56
C GLU A 373 3.57 7.58 3.24
N PRO A 374 2.77 8.66 3.10
CA PRO A 374 1.38 8.62 2.63
C PRO A 374 1.24 8.18 1.17
N TYR A 375 2.36 7.82 0.54
CA TYR A 375 2.50 7.62 -0.89
C TYR A 375 2.19 6.19 -1.31
N ALA A 376 2.39 5.18 -0.46
CA ALA A 376 2.25 3.77 -0.87
C ALA A 376 0.83 3.41 -1.40
N PRO A 377 -0.30 3.75 -0.73
CA PRO A 377 -1.63 3.43 -1.27
C PRO A 377 -1.95 4.19 -2.57
N VAL A 378 -1.59 5.47 -2.64
CA VAL A 378 -1.77 6.34 -3.82
C VAL A 378 -0.94 5.84 -5.01
N LEU A 379 0.32 5.47 -4.75
CA LEU A 379 1.26 4.98 -5.75
C LEU A 379 0.85 3.59 -6.26
N ASN A 380 0.34 2.73 -5.38
CA ASN A 380 -0.26 1.45 -5.76
C ASN A 380 -1.45 1.68 -6.70
N LEU A 381 -2.46 2.48 -6.31
CA LEU A 381 -3.62 2.76 -7.15
C LEU A 381 -3.23 3.29 -8.55
N ILE A 382 -2.30 4.25 -8.61
CA ILE A 382 -1.86 4.87 -9.86
C ILE A 382 -1.12 3.86 -10.76
N LEU A 383 -0.16 3.12 -10.20
CA LEU A 383 0.71 2.22 -10.97
C LEU A 383 0.06 0.86 -11.28
N GLU A 384 -0.91 0.42 -10.48
CA GLU A 384 -1.74 -0.74 -10.85
C GLU A 384 -2.60 -0.47 -12.08
N ASN A 385 -3.01 0.78 -12.30
CA ASN A 385 -3.80 1.18 -13.46
C ASN A 385 -2.93 1.58 -14.67
N ASP A 386 -1.63 1.82 -14.48
CA ASP A 386 -0.67 2.16 -15.54
C ASP A 386 -0.23 0.96 -16.38
N LYS A 387 -1.19 0.36 -17.09
CA LYS A 387 -0.98 -0.81 -17.97
C LYS A 387 -0.02 -0.50 -19.13
N ALA A 388 0.00 0.74 -19.60
CA ALA A 388 0.88 1.22 -20.66
C ALA A 388 2.30 1.59 -20.18
N ARG A 389 2.60 1.41 -18.89
CA ARG A 389 3.86 1.76 -18.23
C ARG A 389 4.32 3.20 -18.51
N ILE A 390 3.38 4.15 -18.56
CA ILE A 390 3.63 5.56 -18.85
C ILE A 390 4.56 6.19 -17.80
N LEU A 391 4.43 5.79 -16.54
CA LEU A 391 5.12 6.38 -15.39
C LEU A 391 6.36 5.61 -14.91
N GLU A 392 6.74 4.54 -15.62
CA GLU A 392 7.84 3.62 -15.33
C GLU A 392 9.14 4.32 -14.91
N ARG A 393 9.45 5.42 -15.59
CA ARG A 393 10.65 6.25 -15.36
C ARG A 393 10.34 7.65 -14.86
N HIS A 394 9.15 7.86 -14.30
CA HIS A 394 8.73 9.16 -13.78
C HIS A 394 9.54 9.50 -12.51
N PRO A 395 10.14 10.70 -12.43
CA PRO A 395 11.01 11.08 -11.31
C PRO A 395 10.39 10.96 -9.91
N TYR A 396 9.10 11.24 -9.73
CA TYR A 396 8.42 11.10 -8.44
C TYR A 396 8.09 9.64 -8.12
N VAL A 397 7.73 8.85 -9.13
CA VAL A 397 7.49 7.40 -8.99
C VAL A 397 8.76 6.68 -8.59
N LEU A 398 9.82 6.79 -9.40
CA LEU A 398 11.12 6.17 -9.10
C LEU A 398 11.67 6.62 -7.76
N GLY A 399 11.63 7.93 -7.48
CA GLY A 399 12.11 8.48 -6.21
C GLY A 399 11.33 7.98 -4.99
N SER A 400 10.06 7.58 -5.15
CA SER A 400 9.24 7.02 -4.08
C SER A 400 9.44 5.51 -3.91
N ILE A 401 9.57 4.77 -5.01
CA ILE A 401 9.99 3.36 -4.99
C ILE A 401 11.38 3.23 -4.34
N GLN A 402 12.31 4.16 -4.60
CA GLN A 402 13.62 4.21 -3.96
C GLN A 402 13.55 4.41 -2.44
N ARG A 403 12.61 5.21 -1.91
CA ARG A 403 12.42 5.39 -0.45
C ARG A 403 11.73 4.18 0.19
N SER A 404 10.75 3.58 -0.47
CA SER A 404 10.13 2.33 -0.01
C SER A 404 11.14 1.16 -0.04
N LEU A 405 12.01 1.10 -1.06
CA LEU A 405 13.17 0.21 -1.10
C LEU A 405 14.13 0.47 0.08
N LYS A 406 14.53 1.73 0.31
CA LYS A 406 15.40 2.11 1.44
C LYS A 406 14.90 1.53 2.75
N LYS A 407 13.60 1.70 3.05
CA LYS A 407 12.95 1.15 4.25
C LYS A 407 12.99 -0.38 4.30
N LYS A 408 12.67 -1.05 3.20
CA LYS A 408 12.75 -2.53 3.11
C LYS A 408 14.17 -3.02 3.35
N TRP A 409 15.19 -2.38 2.76
CA TRP A 409 16.59 -2.72 2.96
C TRP A 409 17.06 -2.48 4.40
N THR A 410 16.77 -1.30 4.99
CA THR A 410 17.11 -1.01 6.40
C THR A 410 16.47 -2.03 7.35
N ARG A 411 15.19 -2.38 7.13
CA ARG A 411 14.49 -3.38 7.95
C ARG A 411 15.09 -4.78 7.77
N LEU A 412 15.43 -5.21 6.56
CA LEU A 412 16.12 -6.49 6.35
C LEU A 412 17.51 -6.54 7.02
N ALA A 413 18.24 -5.42 7.06
CA ALA A 413 19.58 -5.37 7.63
C ALA A 413 19.59 -5.31 9.18
N ILE A 414 18.64 -4.57 9.77
CA ILE A 414 18.58 -4.28 11.21
C ILE A 414 17.60 -5.19 11.96
N ASN A 415 16.49 -5.58 11.32
CA ASN A 415 15.44 -6.42 11.93
C ASN A 415 15.43 -7.86 11.40
N GLY A 416 15.99 -8.10 10.21
CA GLY A 416 15.92 -9.37 9.51
C GLY A 416 14.59 -9.57 8.75
N ALA A 417 14.31 -10.81 8.36
CA ALA A 417 13.08 -11.22 7.69
C ALA A 417 12.17 -12.12 8.55
N THR A 418 12.67 -12.58 9.70
CA THR A 418 11.95 -13.48 10.60
C THR A 418 11.03 -12.68 11.53
N HIS A 419 9.75 -13.05 11.54
CA HIS A 419 8.68 -12.37 12.28
C HIS A 419 8.06 -13.32 13.30
N PHE A 420 7.82 -12.78 14.50
CA PHE A 420 7.13 -13.43 15.61
C PHE A 420 5.67 -13.00 15.57
N ASN A 421 4.74 -13.92 15.80
CA ASN A 421 3.32 -13.60 15.91
C ASN A 421 3.07 -12.95 17.28
N SER A 422 2.27 -11.89 17.30
CA SER A 422 2.14 -11.00 18.45
C SER A 422 0.66 -10.79 18.77
N TYR A 423 0.25 -11.07 20.00
CA TYR A 423 -1.16 -11.08 20.42
C TYR A 423 -1.34 -10.44 21.80
N MET A 424 -2.51 -9.84 22.08
CA MET A 424 -2.75 -9.09 23.32
C MET A 424 -2.73 -10.03 24.54
N ALA A 425 -1.93 -9.72 25.55
CA ALA A 425 -1.80 -10.53 26.75
C ALA A 425 -3.08 -10.47 27.60
N MET A 426 -3.54 -11.62 28.09
CA MET A 426 -4.72 -11.77 28.97
C MET A 426 -4.36 -12.71 30.14
N PRO A 427 -4.87 -12.47 31.36
CA PRO A 427 -4.57 -13.32 32.52
C PRO A 427 -5.30 -14.66 32.46
N ASP A 428 -4.58 -15.74 32.77
CA ASP A 428 -5.13 -17.07 33.08
C ASP A 428 -4.21 -17.81 34.04
N ASP A 429 -4.36 -17.55 35.35
CA ASP A 429 -3.50 -18.11 36.40
C ASP A 429 -3.74 -19.60 36.69
N ALA A 430 -4.70 -20.24 36.02
CA ALA A 430 -4.86 -21.69 36.02
C ALA A 430 -3.92 -22.39 35.00
N LEU A 431 -3.11 -21.63 34.26
CA LEU A 431 -2.04 -22.16 33.41
C LEU A 431 -0.78 -22.41 34.25
N PRO A 432 -0.12 -23.59 34.11
CA PRO A 432 1.18 -23.84 34.72
C PRO A 432 2.23 -22.79 34.37
N ASP A 433 3.19 -22.59 35.27
CA ASP A 433 4.39 -21.79 35.02
C ASP A 433 5.05 -22.19 33.68
N MET A 434 5.51 -21.19 32.90
CA MET A 434 6.12 -21.38 31.58
C MET A 434 5.20 -21.95 30.49
N THR A 435 3.87 -21.83 30.67
CA THR A 435 2.88 -22.16 29.64
C THR A 435 2.01 -20.97 29.28
N PHE A 436 1.47 -20.98 28.07
CA PHE A 436 0.49 -20.01 27.59
C PHE A 436 -0.55 -20.69 26.70
N SER A 437 -1.68 -20.04 26.44
CA SER A 437 -2.73 -20.55 25.57
C SER A 437 -3.12 -19.49 24.54
N CYS A 438 -2.85 -19.79 23.26
CA CYS A 438 -3.22 -18.93 22.14
C CYS A 438 -3.89 -19.75 21.03
N LYS A 439 -5.07 -19.33 20.57
CA LYS A 439 -5.83 -20.01 19.51
C LYS A 439 -5.06 -20.14 18.20
N HIS A 440 -4.40 -19.07 17.78
CA HIS A 440 -3.81 -18.92 16.46
C HIS A 440 -2.45 -19.61 16.31
N LEU A 441 -1.78 -19.93 17.42
CA LEU A 441 -0.54 -20.72 17.45
C LEU A 441 -0.83 -22.22 17.53
N ARG A 442 0.13 -23.06 17.14
CA ARG A 442 0.02 -24.52 17.32
C ARG A 442 0.40 -24.91 18.75
N GLY A 443 0.04 -26.12 19.19
CA GLY A 443 0.44 -26.61 20.51
C GLY A 443 1.94 -26.97 20.57
N GLY A 444 2.53 -26.87 21.76
CA GLY A 444 3.94 -27.18 22.03
C GLY A 444 4.87 -25.96 22.10
N LYS A 445 6.18 -26.21 22.18
CA LYS A 445 7.22 -25.21 22.46
C LYS A 445 7.29 -24.06 21.46
N HIS A 446 7.28 -22.84 21.98
CA HIS A 446 7.48 -21.59 21.25
C HIS A 446 8.58 -20.76 21.92
N ILE A 447 9.42 -20.10 21.12
CA ILE A 447 10.28 -19.01 21.59
C ILE A 447 9.39 -17.78 21.79
N THR A 448 9.44 -17.18 22.97
CA THR A 448 8.63 -16.03 23.37
C THR A 448 9.49 -14.88 23.89
N PHE A 449 9.01 -13.65 23.76
CA PHE A 449 9.56 -12.46 24.40
C PHE A 449 8.50 -11.35 24.50
N ARG A 450 8.88 -10.22 25.11
CA ARG A 450 8.15 -8.94 25.04
C ARG A 450 9.16 -7.80 24.88
N TYR A 451 8.86 -6.80 24.05
CA TYR A 451 9.68 -5.59 23.93
C TYR A 451 9.40 -4.56 25.06
N PRO A 452 10.41 -3.79 25.53
CA PRO A 452 11.82 -3.90 25.19
C PRO A 452 12.50 -5.08 25.91
N VAL A 453 13.42 -5.76 25.23
CA VAL A 453 14.18 -6.88 25.78
C VAL A 453 15.37 -6.34 26.56
N ARG A 454 15.46 -6.64 27.86
CA ARG A 454 16.47 -6.05 28.76
C ARG A 454 17.80 -6.81 28.68
N HIS A 455 17.71 -8.13 28.55
CA HIS A 455 18.82 -9.07 28.45
C HIS A 455 18.36 -10.34 27.72
N TRP A 456 19.28 -11.22 27.32
CA TRP A 456 18.96 -12.51 26.68
C TRP A 456 17.85 -13.31 27.43
N GLY A 457 17.85 -13.31 28.76
CA GLY A 457 16.89 -14.06 29.59
C GLY A 457 15.45 -13.54 29.63
N ASP A 458 15.10 -12.51 28.84
CA ASP A 458 13.70 -12.16 28.55
C ASP A 458 13.18 -12.92 27.31
N ILE A 459 14.08 -13.57 26.55
CA ILE A 459 13.75 -14.53 25.50
C ILE A 459 13.68 -15.91 26.15
N GLN A 460 12.54 -16.59 26.05
CA GLN A 460 12.26 -17.83 26.80
C GLN A 460 11.49 -18.84 25.94
N ILE A 461 11.76 -20.13 26.10
CA ILE A 461 10.89 -21.21 25.61
C ILE A 461 9.72 -21.39 26.58
N TRP A 462 8.50 -21.24 26.08
CA TRP A 462 7.24 -21.57 26.78
C TRP A 462 6.43 -22.57 25.96
N ASP A 463 5.62 -23.40 26.61
CA ASP A 463 4.74 -24.36 25.93
C ASP A 463 3.34 -23.76 25.66
N CYS A 464 2.93 -23.78 24.39
CA CYS A 464 1.58 -23.43 23.97
C CYS A 464 0.64 -24.60 24.25
N VAL A 465 -0.26 -24.44 25.23
CA VAL A 465 -1.32 -25.41 25.54
C VAL A 465 -2.65 -25.01 24.88
N LYS A 466 -3.53 -26.00 24.67
CA LYS A 466 -4.86 -25.78 24.08
C LYS A 466 -5.95 -25.95 25.13
N LYS A 467 -6.59 -24.84 25.49
CA LYS A 467 -7.68 -24.75 26.47
C LYS A 467 -8.92 -24.20 25.76
N ALA A 468 -9.97 -25.02 25.67
CA ALA A 468 -11.14 -24.74 24.83
C ALA A 468 -11.88 -23.44 25.17
N GLU A 469 -11.84 -23.00 26.44
CA GLU A 469 -12.39 -21.71 26.87
C GLU A 469 -11.60 -20.54 26.28
N ASN A 470 -10.26 -20.62 26.30
CA ASN A 470 -9.35 -19.61 25.80
C ASN A 470 -9.35 -19.56 24.26
N ASP A 471 -9.43 -20.73 23.61
CA ASP A 471 -9.52 -20.86 22.14
C ASP A 471 -10.84 -20.28 21.56
N SER A 472 -11.79 -19.87 22.40
CA SER A 472 -12.97 -19.11 21.96
C SER A 472 -12.64 -17.66 21.59
N TYR A 473 -11.62 -17.05 22.21
CA TYR A 473 -11.21 -15.66 21.98
C TYR A 473 -10.29 -15.51 20.76
N GLN A 474 -10.27 -14.32 20.15
CA GLN A 474 -9.43 -14.01 18.98
C GLN A 474 -8.39 -12.92 19.31
N GLY A 475 -7.21 -13.01 18.70
CA GLY A 475 -6.16 -11.98 18.81
C GLY A 475 -5.42 -11.91 20.16
N VAL A 476 -5.51 -12.95 20.98
CA VAL A 476 -5.04 -12.95 22.38
C VAL A 476 -4.03 -14.05 22.75
N PHE A 477 -3.30 -13.78 23.82
CA PHE A 477 -2.28 -14.63 24.45
C PHE A 477 -2.64 -14.80 25.95
N PHE A 478 -3.24 -15.94 26.33
CA PHE A 478 -3.54 -16.20 27.75
C PHE A 478 -2.32 -16.74 28.48
N VAL A 479 -1.99 -16.17 29.63
CA VAL A 479 -0.77 -16.46 30.40
C VAL A 479 -0.95 -16.08 31.87
N SER A 480 -0.27 -16.76 32.80
CA SER A 480 -0.34 -16.43 34.24
C SER A 480 0.46 -15.16 34.59
N HIS A 481 0.08 -14.48 35.67
CA HIS A 481 0.78 -13.29 36.17
C HIS A 481 2.26 -13.59 36.46
N VAL A 482 2.57 -14.78 37.01
CA VAL A 482 3.95 -15.24 37.24
C VAL A 482 4.74 -15.35 35.94
N THR A 483 4.14 -15.96 34.90
CA THR A 483 4.83 -16.24 33.63
C THR A 483 5.02 -14.99 32.79
N PHE A 484 4.08 -14.04 32.80
CA PHE A 484 4.21 -12.81 32.01
C PHE A 484 4.96 -11.69 32.75
N GLY A 485 4.65 -11.48 34.03
CA GLY A 485 5.25 -10.44 34.87
C GLY A 485 6.62 -10.82 35.46
N GLY A 486 6.87 -12.10 35.72
CA GLY A 486 7.93 -12.57 36.63
C GLY A 486 7.50 -12.49 38.10
N THR A 487 8.37 -12.90 39.03
CA THR A 487 8.17 -12.68 40.48
C THR A 487 8.23 -11.19 40.87
N GLY A 488 7.71 -10.88 42.07
CA GLY A 488 7.69 -9.53 42.65
C GLY A 488 9.05 -8.99 43.08
N GLU A 489 9.04 -8.09 44.07
CA GLU A 489 10.12 -7.18 44.48
C GLU A 489 11.47 -7.82 44.90
N LEU A 490 11.59 -9.16 44.86
CA LEU A 490 12.76 -9.95 45.25
C LEU A 490 13.39 -10.82 44.14
N ASN A 491 12.80 -10.90 42.94
CA ASN A 491 13.35 -11.65 41.78
C ASN A 491 13.67 -13.15 42.03
N GLU A 492 12.78 -13.88 42.71
CA GLU A 492 13.01 -15.28 43.07
C GLU A 492 12.68 -16.30 41.96
N ALA A 493 11.92 -15.94 40.92
CA ALA A 493 11.66 -16.81 39.77
C ALA A 493 12.72 -16.65 38.68
N PRO A 494 13.20 -17.76 38.07
CA PRO A 494 14.18 -17.68 36.98
C PRO A 494 13.61 -17.10 35.67
N TYR A 495 12.28 -16.92 35.54
CA TYR A 495 11.58 -16.61 34.30
C TYR A 495 10.73 -15.32 34.34
N GLY A 496 9.94 -15.08 33.28
CA GLY A 496 9.04 -13.92 33.16
C GLY A 496 9.62 -12.72 32.41
N GLN A 497 8.75 -11.88 31.84
CA GLN A 497 9.08 -10.86 30.82
C GLN A 497 8.69 -9.42 31.23
N GLY A 498 8.29 -9.23 32.49
CA GLY A 498 8.02 -7.90 33.08
C GLY A 498 6.73 -7.22 32.61
N GLY A 499 5.82 -7.94 31.95
CA GLY A 499 4.58 -7.41 31.39
C GLY A 499 3.43 -7.23 32.39
N ASP A 500 2.39 -6.51 31.97
CA ASP A 500 1.09 -6.42 32.66
C ASP A 500 -0.08 -6.58 31.67
N PHE A 501 -1.33 -6.52 32.14
CA PHE A 501 -2.51 -6.77 31.31
C PHE A 501 -3.28 -5.48 30.93
N ASP A 502 -2.65 -4.30 31.01
CA ASP A 502 -3.28 -3.01 30.68
C ASP A 502 -3.25 -2.66 29.18
N GLY A 503 -2.50 -3.45 28.39
CA GLY A 503 -2.52 -3.45 26.93
C GLY A 503 -1.31 -4.09 26.24
N ASP A 504 -0.42 -4.75 26.97
CA ASP A 504 0.77 -5.41 26.43
C ASP A 504 0.43 -6.57 25.48
N TYR A 505 1.44 -6.97 24.71
CA TYR A 505 1.38 -8.07 23.75
C TYR A 505 2.48 -9.08 24.09
N GLY A 506 2.16 -10.38 23.96
CA GLY A 506 3.15 -11.46 23.98
C GLY A 506 3.59 -11.77 22.55
N ASP A 507 4.90 -11.74 22.30
CA ASP A 507 5.50 -12.07 21.00
C ASP A 507 5.98 -13.53 21.03
N ALA A 508 5.61 -14.33 20.02
CA ALA A 508 5.93 -15.76 19.98
C ALA A 508 6.16 -16.31 18.55
N ILE A 509 7.11 -17.22 18.42
CA ILE A 509 7.27 -18.07 17.22
C ILE A 509 7.46 -19.52 17.65
N ASP A 510 6.91 -20.45 16.87
CA ASP A 510 7.12 -21.88 17.07
C ASP A 510 8.61 -22.24 17.06
N ALA A 511 9.06 -23.00 18.07
CA ALA A 511 10.46 -23.36 18.24
C ALA A 511 11.01 -24.22 17.08
N GLY A 512 10.14 -25.04 16.45
CA GLY A 512 10.48 -25.85 15.28
C GLY A 512 10.66 -25.07 13.98
N LYS A 513 10.42 -23.74 13.97
CA LYS A 513 10.80 -22.85 12.85
C LYS A 513 12.24 -22.33 12.96
N LEU A 514 12.82 -22.33 14.16
CA LEU A 514 14.17 -21.85 14.47
C LEU A 514 14.84 -22.81 15.48
N PRO A 515 15.05 -24.10 15.14
CA PRO A 515 15.49 -25.11 16.11
C PRO A 515 16.86 -24.83 16.75
N LEU A 516 17.79 -24.14 16.08
CA LEU A 516 19.08 -23.77 16.68
C LEU A 516 18.93 -22.58 17.64
N VAL A 517 18.18 -21.54 17.25
CA VAL A 517 17.80 -20.43 18.16
C VAL A 517 17.09 -21.00 19.39
N ALA A 518 16.13 -21.91 19.20
CA ALA A 518 15.40 -22.54 20.30
C ALA A 518 16.30 -23.41 21.20
N GLY A 519 17.28 -24.10 20.62
CA GLY A 519 18.27 -24.89 21.37
C GLY A 519 19.17 -24.01 22.26
N GLU A 520 19.61 -22.86 21.75
CA GLU A 520 20.43 -21.91 22.52
C GLU A 520 19.60 -21.21 23.61
N VAL A 521 18.34 -20.83 23.36
CA VAL A 521 17.43 -20.33 24.43
C VAL A 521 17.16 -21.40 25.49
N GLN A 522 16.88 -22.65 25.09
CA GLN A 522 16.65 -23.75 26.02
C GLN A 522 17.88 -24.00 26.92
N LYS A 523 19.08 -23.97 26.34
CA LYS A 523 20.37 -24.07 27.05
C LYS A 523 20.55 -22.94 28.08
N TRP A 524 20.15 -21.70 27.77
CA TRP A 524 20.16 -20.60 28.75
C TRP A 524 19.17 -20.80 29.91
N GLN A 525 18.12 -21.60 29.72
CA GLN A 525 17.13 -21.92 30.75
C GLN A 525 17.51 -23.17 31.56
N ASP A 526 18.17 -24.14 30.93
CA ASP A 526 18.52 -25.44 31.52
C ASP A 526 19.83 -25.40 32.34
N ASP A 527 20.74 -24.47 32.04
CA ASP A 527 22.00 -24.23 32.77
C ASP A 527 22.09 -22.78 33.32
N PRO A 528 21.34 -22.45 34.39
CA PRO A 528 21.36 -21.13 35.00
C PRO A 528 22.64 -20.81 35.79
N ASP A 529 23.52 -21.79 36.01
CA ASP A 529 24.83 -21.57 36.66
C ASP A 529 25.85 -21.02 35.66
N SER A 530 25.90 -21.56 34.43
CA SER A 530 26.68 -20.98 33.32
C SER A 530 26.00 -19.74 32.74
N TYR A 531 24.66 -19.73 32.68
CA TYR A 531 23.84 -18.64 32.15
C TYR A 531 23.04 -17.97 33.28
N ALA A 532 23.76 -17.32 34.19
CA ALA A 532 23.13 -16.57 35.27
C ALA A 532 22.38 -15.33 34.73
N ARG A 533 21.03 -15.34 34.84
CA ARG A 533 20.19 -14.21 34.40
C ARG A 533 20.57 -12.92 35.14
N PRO A 534 20.79 -11.79 34.44
CA PRO A 534 21.08 -10.50 35.09
C PRO A 534 19.99 -10.09 36.08
N LYS A 535 20.39 -9.61 37.26
CA LYS A 535 19.44 -9.27 38.34
C LYS A 535 18.85 -7.88 38.14
N VAL A 536 17.59 -7.83 37.70
CA VAL A 536 16.85 -6.59 37.33
C VAL A 536 15.68 -6.38 38.28
N ILE A 537 15.88 -5.64 39.37
CA ILE A 537 14.90 -5.48 40.45
C ILE A 537 13.84 -4.46 40.05
N LYS A 538 12.55 -4.85 40.14
CA LYS A 538 11.43 -3.92 39.98
C LYS A 538 11.15 -3.21 41.30
N ALA A 539 11.60 -1.96 41.42
CA ALA A 539 11.50 -1.19 42.66
C ALA A 539 10.03 -0.88 43.08
N PRO A 540 9.74 -0.78 44.40
CA PRO A 540 8.41 -0.50 44.92
C PRO A 540 7.87 0.87 44.47
N LYS A 541 6.54 0.99 44.39
CA LYS A 541 5.82 2.15 43.83
C LYS A 541 5.86 3.39 44.77
N SER A 542 6.95 4.15 44.74
CA SER A 542 7.16 5.36 45.55
C SER A 542 6.55 6.63 44.90
N PRO A 543 5.68 7.39 45.61
CA PRO A 543 5.06 8.59 45.04
C PRO A 543 6.02 9.80 45.04
N ILE A 544 6.32 10.32 43.85
CA ILE A 544 7.13 11.53 43.66
C ILE A 544 6.50 12.73 44.38
N GLN A 545 7.27 13.38 45.26
CA GLN A 545 6.81 14.51 46.09
C GLN A 545 7.07 15.90 45.48
N ASP A 546 7.68 15.95 44.29
CA ASP A 546 7.97 17.18 43.54
C ASP A 546 6.70 17.97 43.14
N THR A 547 6.88 19.26 42.85
CA THR A 547 5.80 20.09 42.26
C THR A 547 5.39 19.60 40.87
N LEU A 548 4.16 19.91 40.46
CA LEU A 548 3.63 19.54 39.13
C LEU A 548 4.55 19.94 37.97
N VAL A 549 5.22 21.10 38.06
CA VAL A 549 6.20 21.57 37.07
C VAL A 549 7.43 20.66 37.04
N GLN A 550 8.03 20.36 38.20
CA GLN A 550 9.19 19.47 38.26
C GLN A 550 8.85 18.04 37.79
N VAL A 551 7.69 17.50 38.18
CA VAL A 551 7.19 16.20 37.67
C VAL A 551 7.02 16.23 36.15
N ALA A 552 6.44 17.29 35.59
CA ALA A 552 6.29 17.44 34.15
C ALA A 552 7.65 17.45 33.43
N LEU A 553 8.62 18.21 33.94
CA LEU A 553 9.97 18.29 33.36
C LEU A 553 10.72 16.96 33.47
N ARG A 554 10.68 16.29 34.63
CA ARG A 554 11.17 14.90 34.82
C ARG A 554 10.53 13.93 33.80
N SER A 555 9.28 14.16 33.38
CA SER A 555 8.57 13.29 32.44
C SER A 555 8.93 13.49 30.95
N MET A 556 9.70 14.53 30.61
CA MET A 556 10.29 14.70 29.27
C MET A 556 11.62 13.94 29.14
N ASP A 557 12.39 13.85 30.23
CA ASP A 557 13.66 13.16 30.31
C ASP A 557 13.44 11.63 30.27
N ASN A 558 13.74 11.03 29.12
CA ASN A 558 13.49 9.64 28.79
C ASN A 558 14.70 9.04 28.08
N LEU A 559 15.41 8.12 28.75
CA LEU A 559 16.59 7.46 28.22
C LEU A 559 16.33 6.01 27.78
N THR A 560 15.08 5.52 27.80
CA THR A 560 14.71 4.13 27.40
C THR A 560 15.42 3.68 26.11
N GLY A 561 15.31 4.46 25.03
CA GLY A 561 15.95 4.15 23.75
C GLY A 561 17.48 4.34 23.74
N LEU A 562 18.03 5.21 24.60
CA LEU A 562 19.47 5.36 24.76
C LEU A 562 20.07 4.17 25.50
N VAL A 563 19.46 3.74 26.60
CA VAL A 563 19.92 2.59 27.40
C VAL A 563 19.83 1.31 26.57
N ALA A 564 18.73 1.07 25.86
CA ALA A 564 18.60 -0.06 24.93
C ALA A 564 19.69 -0.03 23.83
N SER A 565 20.03 1.15 23.30
CA SER A 565 21.14 1.31 22.35
C SER A 565 22.52 1.01 22.97
N GLN A 566 22.72 1.30 24.27
CA GLN A 566 23.96 0.95 24.97
C GLN A 566 24.04 -0.55 25.35
N ILE A 567 22.92 -1.23 25.60
CA ILE A 567 22.88 -2.70 25.74
C ILE A 567 23.35 -3.34 24.43
N MET A 568 22.79 -2.90 23.30
CA MET A 568 23.22 -3.33 21.96
C MET A 568 24.70 -3.00 21.68
N HIS A 569 25.22 -1.87 22.17
CA HIS A 569 26.63 -1.51 22.05
C HIS A 569 27.54 -2.43 22.87
N ALA A 570 27.21 -2.67 24.14
CA ALA A 570 27.97 -3.57 25.01
C ALA A 570 28.01 -5.00 24.46
N GLN A 571 26.87 -5.50 23.97
CA GLN A 571 26.77 -6.84 23.40
C GLN A 571 27.56 -6.95 22.07
N ALA A 572 27.43 -5.98 21.16
CA ALA A 572 28.18 -5.97 19.89
C ALA A 572 29.72 -5.83 20.03
N LYS A 573 30.21 -5.46 21.23
CA LYS A 573 31.64 -5.40 21.55
C LYS A 573 32.09 -6.43 22.60
N GLY A 574 31.20 -7.34 23.03
CA GLY A 574 31.52 -8.39 24.02
C GLY A 574 31.79 -7.88 25.44
N LEU A 575 31.35 -6.66 25.76
CA LEU A 575 31.64 -5.96 27.02
C LEU A 575 30.58 -6.21 28.12
N THR A 576 29.51 -6.96 27.80
CA THR A 576 28.35 -7.20 28.68
C THR A 576 28.72 -7.80 30.04
N ASN A 577 29.68 -8.73 30.07
CA ASN A 577 30.10 -9.44 31.29
C ASN A 577 31.24 -8.75 32.06
N ILE A 578 31.67 -7.55 31.67
CA ILE A 578 32.69 -6.79 32.41
C ILE A 578 32.08 -6.28 33.72
N VAL A 579 32.74 -6.56 34.84
CA VAL A 579 32.38 -6.02 36.17
C VAL A 579 32.78 -4.54 36.24
N ILE A 580 31.87 -3.67 36.67
CA ILE A 580 32.14 -2.24 36.77
C ILE A 580 32.99 -1.91 38.02
N PRO A 581 33.90 -0.93 37.96
CA PRO A 581 34.85 -0.64 39.05
C PRO A 581 34.25 0.19 40.20
N ASP A 582 32.98 -0.03 40.57
CA ASP A 582 32.31 0.65 41.68
C ASP A 582 32.37 -0.11 43.03
N GLY A 583 32.85 -1.35 43.00
CA GLY A 583 32.91 -2.25 44.17
C GLY A 583 31.61 -3.02 44.46
N SER A 584 30.56 -2.86 43.65
CA SER A 584 29.29 -3.60 43.79
C SER A 584 29.34 -5.03 43.25
N GLY A 585 30.30 -5.33 42.38
CA GLY A 585 30.40 -6.61 41.67
C GLY A 585 29.46 -6.75 40.48
N ARG A 586 28.60 -5.75 40.20
CA ARG A 586 27.68 -5.75 39.05
C ARG A 586 28.42 -5.72 37.71
N THR A 587 27.87 -6.41 36.73
CA THR A 587 28.31 -6.33 35.32
C THR A 587 27.73 -5.12 34.57
N VAL A 588 28.37 -4.74 33.46
CA VAL A 588 27.84 -3.75 32.50
C VAL A 588 26.41 -4.09 32.07
N LEU A 589 26.11 -5.38 31.80
CA LEU A 589 24.78 -5.81 31.41
C LEU A 589 23.76 -5.65 32.54
N GLU A 590 24.09 -6.01 33.79
CA GLU A 590 23.17 -5.81 34.92
C GLU A 590 22.85 -4.33 35.14
N VAL A 591 23.85 -3.44 35.11
CA VAL A 591 23.66 -2.00 35.27
C VAL A 591 22.75 -1.43 34.18
N LEU A 592 22.97 -1.82 32.92
CA LEU A 592 22.13 -1.35 31.80
C LEU A 592 20.74 -1.97 31.80
N SER A 593 20.60 -3.24 32.19
CA SER A 593 19.30 -3.92 32.29
C SER A 593 18.44 -3.33 33.42
N GLN A 594 19.05 -3.04 34.56
CA GLN A 594 18.42 -2.31 35.67
C GLN A 594 18.01 -0.91 35.22
N ALA A 595 18.92 -0.14 34.61
CA ALA A 595 18.60 1.21 34.13
C ALA A 595 17.46 1.21 33.10
N LEU A 596 17.33 0.18 32.26
CA LEU A 596 16.21 0.07 31.32
C LEU A 596 14.88 -0.24 32.04
N GLN A 597 14.88 -1.07 33.08
CA GLN A 597 13.72 -1.30 33.94
C GLN A 597 13.32 -0.01 34.69
N ASP A 598 14.30 0.71 35.22
CA ASP A 598 14.09 1.96 35.92
C ASP A 598 13.49 3.02 34.98
N GLU A 599 13.97 3.14 33.73
CA GLU A 599 13.43 4.10 32.76
C GLU A 599 11.98 3.81 32.33
N VAL A 600 11.58 2.54 32.14
CA VAL A 600 10.19 2.22 31.75
C VAL A 600 9.18 2.43 32.88
N ASP A 601 9.59 2.27 34.13
CA ASP A 601 8.76 2.55 35.31
C ASP A 601 9.00 3.95 35.91
N ARG A 602 9.97 4.75 35.40
CA ARG A 602 10.44 6.04 35.97
C ARG A 602 9.35 7.04 36.29
N PHE A 603 8.28 7.08 35.49
CA PHE A 603 7.18 8.01 35.74
C PHE A 603 6.33 7.58 36.95
N LYS A 604 6.26 6.28 37.24
CA LYS A 604 5.44 5.67 38.31
C LYS A 604 6.09 5.78 39.69
N ASN A 605 7.42 5.88 39.75
CA ASN A 605 8.25 5.73 40.95
C ASN A 605 9.26 6.89 41.08
N ASP A 606 9.56 7.37 42.29
CA ASP A 606 10.62 8.38 42.53
C ASP A 606 12.02 7.72 42.56
N LEU A 607 12.48 7.25 41.40
CA LEU A 607 13.77 6.57 41.26
C LEU A 607 14.87 7.54 40.79
N ALA A 608 15.93 7.64 41.59
CA ALA A 608 17.19 8.24 41.16
C ALA A 608 17.95 7.23 40.30
N ARG A 609 18.36 7.66 39.09
CA ARG A 609 19.29 6.89 38.25
C ARG A 609 20.61 6.67 38.99
N ASP A 610 21.20 5.49 38.88
CA ASP A 610 22.59 5.26 39.27
C ASP A 610 23.54 5.91 38.26
N THR A 611 23.63 7.24 38.32
CA THR A 611 24.45 8.06 37.41
C THR A 611 25.94 7.77 37.55
N LYS A 612 26.39 7.20 38.66
CA LYS A 612 27.77 6.77 38.85
C LYS A 612 28.05 5.47 38.08
N ALA A 613 27.25 4.44 38.27
CA ALA A 613 27.40 3.21 37.51
C ALA A 613 27.21 3.45 36.00
N LEU A 614 26.25 4.29 35.60
CA LEU A 614 26.06 4.66 34.19
C LEU A 614 27.23 5.48 33.62
N ALA A 615 27.92 6.30 34.43
CA ALA A 615 29.14 6.98 33.99
C ALA A 615 30.30 5.99 33.79
N LEU A 616 30.52 5.07 34.74
CA LEU A 616 31.55 4.02 34.63
C LEU A 616 31.30 3.06 33.47
N VAL A 617 30.03 2.69 33.20
CA VAL A 617 29.64 1.94 31.99
C VAL A 617 29.92 2.78 30.74
N GLY A 618 29.66 4.08 30.78
CA GLY A 618 30.02 5.01 29.71
C GLY A 618 31.52 5.08 29.46
N GLU A 619 32.35 5.06 30.50
CA GLU A 619 33.81 5.01 30.40
C GLU A 619 34.27 3.69 29.75
N ILE A 620 33.85 2.54 30.29
CA ILE A 620 34.15 1.20 29.72
C ILE A 620 33.76 1.09 28.24
N LEU A 621 32.57 1.59 27.87
CA LEU A 621 32.08 1.57 26.49
C LEU A 621 32.82 2.53 25.54
N ASN A 622 33.53 3.54 26.06
CA ASN A 622 34.27 4.51 25.25
C ASN A 622 35.80 4.29 25.25
N GLU A 623 36.35 3.68 26.30
CA GLU A 623 37.78 3.32 26.39
C GLU A 623 38.13 2.13 25.49
N GLY A 624 37.20 1.18 25.31
CA GLY A 624 37.47 -0.06 24.58
C GLY A 624 37.33 0.02 23.05
N ALA A 625 36.37 0.80 22.52
CA ALA A 625 36.10 0.85 21.08
C ALA A 625 35.29 2.08 20.65
N THR A 626 35.37 2.45 19.36
CA THR A 626 34.28 3.23 18.75
C THR A 626 33.05 2.34 18.59
N LYS A 627 31.86 2.95 18.72
CA LYS A 627 30.57 2.30 18.42
C LYS A 627 30.60 1.59 17.06
N PRO A 628 29.95 0.42 16.90
CA PRO A 628 29.80 -0.23 15.61
C PRO A 628 29.29 0.76 14.56
N LEU A 629 29.89 0.78 13.37
CA LEU A 629 29.66 1.87 12.41
C LEU A 629 28.18 1.95 11.97
N TRP A 630 27.48 0.81 12.01
CA TRP A 630 26.06 0.74 11.70
C TRP A 630 25.16 1.42 12.73
N GLN A 631 25.57 1.50 14.01
CA GLN A 631 24.76 2.11 15.08
C GLN A 631 24.61 3.63 14.94
N THR A 632 25.53 4.29 14.23
CA THR A 632 25.38 5.70 13.84
C THR A 632 24.79 5.86 12.45
N ASP A 633 25.01 4.90 11.54
CA ASP A 633 24.60 5.01 10.14
C ASP A 633 23.18 4.51 9.82
N TYR A 634 22.56 3.66 10.64
CA TYR A 634 21.21 3.14 10.35
C TYR A 634 20.12 4.23 10.33
N LYS A 635 20.32 5.32 11.07
CA LYS A 635 19.45 6.52 11.03
C LYS A 635 19.84 7.52 9.92
N ASN A 636 20.87 7.24 9.13
CA ASN A 636 21.29 8.15 8.06
C ASN A 636 20.25 8.19 6.92
N LYS A 637 20.05 9.37 6.34
CA LYS A 637 19.12 9.58 5.22
C LYS A 637 19.64 8.95 3.91
N GLU A 638 20.96 8.87 3.76
CA GLU A 638 21.65 8.28 2.59
C GLU A 638 21.71 6.75 2.58
N ALA A 639 21.71 6.12 3.76
CA ALA A 639 21.90 4.67 3.89
C ALA A 639 20.77 3.90 3.21
N TYR A 640 21.13 3.00 2.30
CA TYR A 640 20.28 2.30 1.33
C TYR A 640 19.48 3.17 0.34
N LEU A 641 19.72 4.49 0.28
CA LEU A 641 19.11 5.40 -0.69
C LEU A 641 20.10 5.79 -1.80
N SER A 642 21.30 6.25 -1.42
CA SER A 642 22.37 6.67 -2.35
C SER A 642 23.65 5.84 -2.20
N ARG A 643 23.79 5.11 -1.09
CA ARG A 643 24.91 4.22 -0.77
C ARG A 643 24.43 3.08 0.14
N PHE A 644 25.21 2.01 0.27
CA PHE A 644 24.96 0.96 1.25
C PHE A 644 25.17 1.47 2.71
N MET A 645 24.69 0.73 3.69
CA MET A 645 24.86 1.08 5.11
C MET A 645 26.30 0.82 5.56
N ASN A 646 26.91 1.80 6.24
CA ASN A 646 28.26 1.66 6.77
C ASN A 646 28.30 0.59 7.87
N VAL A 647 29.26 -0.33 7.77
CA VAL A 647 29.54 -1.41 8.72
C VAL A 647 31.05 -1.62 8.74
N GLY A 648 31.63 -1.93 9.90
CA GLY A 648 33.06 -2.19 10.01
C GLY A 648 33.50 -3.42 9.19
N ALA A 649 34.82 -3.59 9.05
CA ALA A 649 35.38 -4.88 8.68
C ALA A 649 34.99 -5.94 9.73
N GLU A 650 35.02 -7.21 9.35
CA GLU A 650 34.67 -8.34 10.24
C GLU A 650 35.56 -8.38 11.50
N THR A 651 36.81 -7.95 11.38
CA THR A 651 37.77 -7.79 12.49
C THR A 651 37.50 -6.58 13.40
N ILE A 652 36.52 -5.72 13.08
CA ILE A 652 36.19 -4.48 13.81
C ILE A 652 34.78 -4.57 14.42
N ASP A 653 33.81 -5.02 13.62
CA ASP A 653 32.43 -5.24 14.04
C ASP A 653 32.04 -6.71 13.74
N PRO A 654 32.49 -7.69 14.54
CA PRO A 654 32.17 -9.12 14.35
C PRO A 654 30.75 -9.49 14.80
N ASP A 655 29.87 -8.52 15.09
CA ASP A 655 28.58 -8.78 15.72
C ASP A 655 27.53 -9.35 14.74
N PRO A 656 26.53 -10.14 15.22
CA PRO A 656 25.46 -10.70 14.39
C PRO A 656 24.73 -9.71 13.47
N ILE A 657 24.49 -8.48 13.93
CA ILE A 657 23.79 -7.47 13.14
C ILE A 657 24.70 -6.97 12.01
N SER A 658 26.00 -6.80 12.28
CA SER A 658 27.00 -6.54 11.24
C SER A 658 27.08 -7.64 10.18
N HIS A 659 26.93 -8.92 10.54
CA HIS A 659 26.84 -10.01 9.56
C HIS A 659 25.57 -9.91 8.70
N MET A 660 24.41 -9.62 9.30
CA MET A 660 23.17 -9.37 8.56
C MET A 660 23.28 -8.15 7.62
N ILE A 661 23.89 -7.05 8.07
CA ILE A 661 24.12 -5.85 7.26
C ILE A 661 25.09 -6.15 6.10
N ARG A 662 26.12 -6.99 6.30
CA ARG A 662 27.03 -7.43 5.21
C ARG A 662 26.31 -8.23 4.13
N GLU A 663 25.45 -9.17 4.51
CA GLU A 663 24.59 -9.91 3.56
C GLU A 663 23.72 -8.93 2.75
N VAL A 664 22.97 -8.04 3.42
CA VAL A 664 22.07 -7.08 2.74
C VAL A 664 22.84 -6.08 1.88
N ASN A 665 24.00 -5.61 2.33
CA ASN A 665 24.91 -4.75 1.57
C ASN A 665 25.42 -5.42 0.28
N SER A 666 25.50 -6.75 0.20
CA SER A 666 25.92 -7.46 -1.01
C SER A 666 24.85 -7.36 -2.12
N HIS A 667 23.58 -7.63 -1.78
CA HIS A 667 22.45 -7.54 -2.71
C HIS A 667 22.11 -6.10 -3.09
N TRP A 668 22.22 -5.16 -2.16
CA TRP A 668 21.93 -3.74 -2.43
C TRP A 668 22.85 -3.16 -3.51
N LYS A 669 24.13 -3.54 -3.54
CA LYS A 669 25.10 -3.04 -4.54
C LYS A 669 24.72 -3.43 -5.97
N ASP A 670 24.41 -4.71 -6.19
CA ASP A 670 23.92 -5.22 -7.48
C ASP A 670 22.63 -4.50 -7.93
N VAL A 671 21.72 -4.22 -6.98
CA VAL A 671 20.49 -3.48 -7.23
C VAL A 671 20.71 -2.01 -7.56
N ALA A 672 21.61 -1.32 -6.85
CA ALA A 672 21.83 0.12 -7.00
C ALA A 672 22.38 0.50 -8.39
N GLU A 673 23.16 -0.38 -9.02
CA GLU A 673 23.67 -0.18 -10.38
C GLU A 673 22.62 -0.41 -11.47
N LYS A 674 21.58 -1.21 -11.17
CA LYS A 674 20.54 -1.65 -12.13
C LYS A 674 19.27 -0.81 -12.15
N ILE A 675 18.98 -0.04 -11.09
CA ILE A 675 17.77 0.79 -11.04
C ILE A 675 17.77 1.84 -12.17
N GLU A 676 16.68 1.90 -12.94
CA GLU A 676 16.55 2.82 -14.06
C GLU A 676 16.68 4.30 -13.65
N LYS A 677 17.42 5.06 -14.46
CA LYS A 677 17.56 6.50 -14.27
C LYS A 677 16.29 7.24 -14.74
N PRO A 678 15.77 8.21 -13.96
CA PRO A 678 14.54 8.91 -14.29
C PRO A 678 14.65 9.68 -15.61
N LEU A 679 13.53 9.73 -16.35
CA LEU A 679 13.42 10.58 -17.53
C LEU A 679 13.13 12.03 -17.11
N PRO A 680 13.50 13.04 -17.93
CA PRO A 680 13.11 14.42 -17.69
C PRO A 680 11.58 14.57 -17.55
N LEU A 681 11.11 15.40 -16.61
CA LEU A 681 9.68 15.68 -16.41
C LEU A 681 8.99 16.19 -17.69
N ASN A 682 9.75 16.89 -18.55
CA ASN A 682 9.26 17.41 -19.82
C ASN A 682 9.27 16.39 -20.98
N SER A 683 9.48 15.10 -20.69
CA SER A 683 9.28 13.99 -21.63
C SER A 683 7.86 13.99 -22.19
N GLU A 684 7.72 13.74 -23.49
CA GLU A 684 6.42 13.57 -24.14
C GLU A 684 5.62 12.38 -23.59
N LYS A 685 6.29 11.36 -23.04
CA LYS A 685 5.64 10.20 -22.38
C LYS A 685 4.78 10.66 -21.19
N PHE A 686 5.25 11.65 -20.42
CA PHE A 686 4.49 12.18 -19.27
C PHE A 686 3.59 13.36 -19.67
N ARG A 687 4.11 14.36 -20.39
CA ARG A 687 3.38 15.62 -20.69
C ARG A 687 2.04 15.42 -21.39
N ASN A 688 1.91 14.35 -22.17
CA ASN A 688 0.76 14.09 -23.04
C ASN A 688 -0.27 13.11 -22.44
N LEU A 689 -0.15 12.68 -21.17
CA LEU A 689 -1.08 11.73 -20.53
C LEU A 689 -2.56 12.17 -20.63
N PHE A 690 -2.82 13.48 -20.57
CA PHE A 690 -4.16 14.06 -20.73
C PHE A 690 -4.33 14.72 -22.12
N GLY A 691 -3.71 14.12 -23.15
CA GLY A 691 -3.70 14.61 -24.53
C GLY A 691 -2.59 15.60 -24.84
N LYS A 692 -2.22 15.69 -26.14
CA LYS A 692 -1.24 16.67 -26.63
C LYS A 692 -1.84 18.09 -26.62
N ASN A 693 -1.04 19.08 -26.24
CA ASN A 693 -1.37 20.52 -26.27
C ASN A 693 -2.81 20.86 -25.77
N PRO A 694 -3.12 20.62 -24.48
CA PRO A 694 -4.48 20.68 -23.95
C PRO A 694 -5.13 22.07 -24.01
N ILE A 695 -4.33 23.15 -24.11
CA ILE A 695 -4.85 24.52 -24.29
C ILE A 695 -5.39 24.69 -25.71
N ALA A 696 -4.60 24.35 -26.74
CA ALA A 696 -5.04 24.47 -28.13
C ALA A 696 -6.19 23.53 -28.50
N ASN A 697 -6.30 22.40 -27.79
CA ASN A 697 -7.39 21.42 -27.95
C ASN A 697 -8.59 21.68 -27.02
N ASN A 698 -8.67 22.85 -26.35
CA ASN A 698 -9.77 23.26 -25.47
C ASN A 698 -10.08 22.32 -24.29
N LEU A 699 -9.12 21.48 -23.88
CA LEU A 699 -9.27 20.60 -22.72
C LEU A 699 -9.15 21.37 -21.39
N VAL A 700 -8.46 22.51 -21.41
CA VAL A 700 -8.24 23.40 -20.25
C VAL A 700 -8.29 24.87 -20.67
N SER A 701 -8.78 25.76 -19.80
CA SER A 701 -8.63 27.20 -20.00
C SER A 701 -7.28 27.72 -19.50
N GLN A 702 -6.85 28.88 -20.03
CA GLN A 702 -5.67 29.59 -19.53
C GLN A 702 -5.80 29.96 -18.05
N GLU A 703 -7.01 30.31 -17.59
CA GLU A 703 -7.29 30.60 -16.18
C GLU A 703 -7.03 29.38 -15.28
N GLN A 704 -7.41 28.17 -15.72
CA GLN A 704 -7.14 26.93 -14.99
C GLN A 704 -5.63 26.64 -14.90
N ILE A 705 -4.89 26.89 -15.98
CA ILE A 705 -3.42 26.78 -16.02
C ILE A 705 -2.76 27.79 -15.06
N ASP A 706 -3.19 29.05 -15.09
CA ASP A 706 -2.61 30.09 -14.24
C ASP A 706 -2.97 29.91 -12.75
N PHE A 707 -4.15 29.35 -12.45
CA PHE A 707 -4.51 28.93 -11.10
C PHE A 707 -3.67 27.74 -10.65
N ALA A 708 -3.52 26.69 -11.47
CA ALA A 708 -2.69 25.54 -11.18
C ALA A 708 -1.22 25.94 -10.92
N ARG A 709 -0.66 26.84 -11.73
CA ARG A 709 0.67 27.45 -11.51
C ARG A 709 0.76 28.15 -10.16
N ARG A 710 -0.21 28.99 -9.81
CA ARG A 710 -0.23 29.67 -8.50
C ARG A 710 -0.28 28.69 -7.32
N GLN A 711 -1.06 27.61 -7.42
CA GLN A 711 -1.14 26.60 -6.35
C GLN A 711 0.10 25.70 -6.29
N GLN A 712 0.68 25.31 -7.42
CA GLN A 712 1.93 24.55 -7.48
C GLN A 712 3.11 25.36 -6.94
N GLY A 713 3.18 26.66 -7.26
CA GLY A 713 4.14 27.60 -6.68
C GLY A 713 3.92 27.92 -5.19
N GLN A 714 2.76 27.59 -4.62
CA GLN A 714 2.56 27.56 -3.16
C GLN A 714 2.98 26.21 -2.57
N TYR A 715 2.62 25.09 -3.21
CA TYR A 715 3.05 23.75 -2.81
C TYR A 715 4.58 23.63 -2.74
N TYR A 716 5.30 24.07 -3.77
CA TYR A 716 6.77 24.03 -3.77
C TYR A 716 7.39 25.00 -2.76
N ARG A 717 6.78 26.16 -2.44
CA ARG A 717 7.28 27.01 -1.35
C ARG A 717 7.11 26.35 0.01
N ARG A 718 5.91 25.85 0.32
CA ARG A 718 5.66 25.04 1.54
C ARG A 718 6.60 23.83 1.64
N LEU A 719 7.02 23.25 0.51
CA LEU A 719 8.02 22.18 0.47
C LEU A 719 9.46 22.66 0.73
N ILE A 720 9.88 23.83 0.22
CA ILE A 720 11.18 24.44 0.57
C ILE A 720 11.20 24.77 2.07
N GLU A 721 10.15 25.39 2.58
CA GLU A 721 9.96 25.68 4.01
C GLU A 721 10.02 24.39 4.85
N ALA A 722 9.42 23.30 4.37
CA ALA A 722 9.45 22.01 5.03
C ALA A 722 10.86 21.41 5.08
N ILE A 723 11.60 21.44 3.97
CA ILE A 723 13.00 20.95 3.89
C ILE A 723 13.94 21.85 4.70
N ALA A 724 13.70 23.16 4.78
CA ALA A 724 14.49 24.05 5.64
C ALA A 724 14.32 23.72 7.14
N VAL A 725 13.19 23.12 7.52
CA VAL A 725 12.89 22.66 8.89
C VAL A 725 13.28 21.18 9.11
N SER A 726 13.61 20.42 8.05
CA SER A 726 13.91 18.98 8.13
C SER A 726 15.18 18.62 8.92
N ASN A 727 15.98 19.62 9.29
CA ASN A 727 17.10 19.47 10.21
C ASN A 727 16.68 19.52 11.69
N LYS A 728 15.37 19.65 11.98
CA LYS A 728 14.79 19.71 13.34
C LYS A 728 13.45 18.98 13.51
N ASP A 729 12.59 18.89 12.47
CA ASP A 729 11.34 18.10 12.46
C ASP A 729 10.78 17.98 11.03
N GLU A 730 10.70 16.75 10.49
CA GLU A 730 10.13 16.47 9.17
C GLU A 730 8.62 16.21 9.19
N SER A 731 8.10 15.65 10.28
CA SER A 731 6.71 15.18 10.38
C SER A 731 5.71 16.32 10.37
N SER A 732 5.95 17.40 11.13
CA SER A 732 5.07 18.59 11.05
C SER A 732 5.23 19.35 9.72
N ALA A 733 6.34 19.14 9.03
CA ALA A 733 6.67 19.77 7.76
C ALA A 733 5.84 19.16 6.61
N ILE A 734 5.85 17.83 6.49
CA ILE A 734 5.02 17.09 5.52
C ILE A 734 3.53 17.22 5.89
N SER A 735 3.17 17.30 7.18
CA SER A 735 1.80 17.62 7.62
C SER A 735 1.25 18.93 7.03
N ARG A 736 2.06 19.99 6.99
CA ARG A 736 1.69 21.29 6.39
C ARG A 736 1.56 21.21 4.87
N LEU A 737 2.33 20.34 4.23
CA LEU A 737 2.28 20.07 2.79
C LEU A 737 1.00 19.32 2.39
N MET A 738 0.68 18.22 3.08
CA MET A 738 -0.54 17.43 2.81
C MET A 738 -1.82 18.24 3.12
N LYS A 739 -1.78 19.14 4.11
CA LYS A 739 -2.87 20.09 4.36
C LYS A 739 -3.13 21.01 3.16
N HIS A 740 -2.10 21.48 2.46
CA HIS A 740 -2.27 22.28 1.23
C HIS A 740 -3.00 21.50 0.14
N VAL A 741 -2.65 20.23 -0.05
CA VAL A 741 -3.31 19.35 -1.03
C VAL A 741 -4.82 19.24 -0.74
N LYS A 742 -5.20 18.99 0.53
CA LYS A 742 -6.63 18.92 0.92
C LYS A 742 -7.33 20.28 0.84
N GLU A 743 -6.66 21.38 1.20
CA GLU A 743 -7.17 22.75 1.02
C GLU A 743 -7.51 23.04 -0.44
N VAL A 744 -6.63 22.65 -1.38
CA VAL A 744 -6.83 22.85 -2.83
C VAL A 744 -7.88 21.89 -3.42
N ARG A 745 -7.87 20.59 -3.05
CA ARG A 745 -8.91 19.63 -3.50
C ARG A 745 -10.30 20.12 -3.11
N LYS A 746 -10.46 20.56 -1.86
CA LYS A 746 -11.75 21.05 -1.37
C LYS A 746 -12.19 22.35 -2.06
N ASP A 747 -11.29 23.31 -2.32
CA ASP A 747 -11.66 24.52 -3.06
C ASP A 747 -12.17 24.20 -4.48
N LEU A 748 -11.59 23.20 -5.15
CA LEU A 748 -12.08 22.72 -6.45
C LEU A 748 -13.45 22.04 -6.35
N GLU A 749 -13.66 21.17 -5.37
CA GLU A 749 -14.95 20.50 -5.14
C GLU A 749 -16.06 21.47 -4.72
N ASP A 750 -15.76 22.42 -3.83
CA ASP A 750 -16.70 23.46 -3.41
C ASP A 750 -17.03 24.42 -4.56
N ARG A 751 -16.14 24.63 -5.54
CA ARG A 751 -16.45 25.34 -6.79
C ARG A 751 -17.42 24.53 -7.65
N LEU A 752 -17.15 23.25 -7.90
CA LEU A 752 -18.02 22.38 -8.71
C LEU A 752 -19.44 22.32 -8.12
N LYS A 753 -19.56 22.10 -6.81
CA LYS A 753 -20.84 22.09 -6.08
C LYS A 753 -21.61 23.42 -6.18
N LYS A 754 -20.90 24.56 -6.19
CA LYS A 754 -21.52 25.90 -6.37
C LYS A 754 -21.94 26.18 -7.81
N SER A 755 -21.38 25.49 -8.80
CA SER A 755 -21.70 25.71 -10.22
C SER A 755 -23.00 25.04 -10.69
N GLN A 756 -23.71 24.28 -9.83
CA GLN A 756 -24.98 23.60 -10.15
C GLN A 756 -24.92 22.71 -11.42
N LEU A 757 -23.73 22.19 -11.73
CA LEU A 757 -23.49 21.29 -12.86
C LEU A 757 -24.13 19.93 -12.63
N SER A 758 -24.46 19.22 -13.71
CA SER A 758 -24.74 17.79 -13.64
C SER A 758 -23.49 16.99 -13.21
N GLU A 759 -23.67 15.71 -12.88
CA GLU A 759 -22.57 14.85 -12.47
C GLU A 759 -21.54 14.66 -13.61
N ASP A 760 -22.00 14.36 -14.82
CA ASP A 760 -21.20 14.32 -16.06
C ASP A 760 -20.35 15.58 -16.28
N GLU A 761 -20.97 16.76 -16.15
CA GLU A 761 -20.30 18.05 -16.33
C GLU A 761 -19.29 18.32 -15.21
N SER A 762 -19.61 17.93 -13.98
CA SER A 762 -18.72 18.02 -12.83
C SER A 762 -17.48 17.14 -13.01
N GLN A 763 -17.66 15.89 -13.45
CA GLN A 763 -16.57 14.97 -13.77
C GLN A 763 -15.70 15.50 -14.92
N ARG A 764 -16.31 15.97 -16.02
CA ARG A 764 -15.56 16.60 -17.14
C ARG A 764 -14.78 17.84 -16.70
N LYS A 765 -15.35 18.66 -15.81
CA LYS A 765 -14.66 19.86 -15.29
C LYS A 765 -13.55 19.50 -14.29
N LEU A 766 -13.70 18.42 -13.52
CA LEU A 766 -12.65 17.87 -12.66
C LEU A 766 -11.49 17.29 -13.48
N LEU A 767 -11.77 16.56 -14.57
CA LEU A 767 -10.78 16.09 -15.54
C LEU A 767 -10.01 17.25 -16.19
N SER A 768 -10.71 18.33 -16.53
CA SER A 768 -10.08 19.57 -17.02
C SER A 768 -9.17 20.23 -15.97
N TRP A 769 -9.52 20.19 -14.68
CA TRP A 769 -8.61 20.62 -13.62
C TRP A 769 -7.40 19.69 -13.49
N ALA A 770 -7.59 18.37 -13.45
CA ALA A 770 -6.48 17.40 -13.40
C ALA A 770 -5.48 17.60 -14.56
N THR A 771 -6.00 17.78 -15.78
CA THR A 771 -5.23 18.10 -16.98
C THR A 771 -4.39 19.38 -16.81
N ALA A 772 -4.94 20.43 -16.20
CA ALA A 772 -4.24 21.70 -16.00
C ALA A 772 -3.08 21.59 -15.00
N TYR A 773 -3.30 20.93 -13.85
CA TYR A 773 -2.24 20.69 -12.86
C TYR A 773 -1.18 19.73 -13.39
N TRP A 774 -1.58 18.67 -14.10
CA TRP A 774 -0.65 17.75 -14.74
C TRP A 774 0.22 18.46 -15.79
N TRP A 775 -0.37 19.31 -16.63
CA TRP A 775 0.38 20.06 -17.63
C TRP A 775 1.40 20.99 -16.97
N VAL A 776 1.00 21.78 -15.97
CA VAL A 776 1.92 22.71 -15.27
C VAL A 776 3.06 21.95 -14.57
N ALA A 777 2.78 20.79 -13.97
CA ALA A 777 3.80 19.97 -13.31
C ALA A 777 4.87 19.39 -14.26
N HIS A 778 4.54 19.20 -15.54
CA HIS A 778 5.43 18.57 -16.54
C HIS A 778 5.96 19.54 -17.62
N ASN A 779 5.47 20.78 -17.69
CA ASN A 779 5.94 21.79 -18.64
C ASN A 779 6.84 22.84 -17.97
N GLU A 780 6.72 23.07 -16.67
CA GLU A 780 7.50 24.05 -15.91
C GLU A 780 8.68 23.36 -15.19
N ARG A 781 9.81 24.06 -15.04
CA ARG A 781 11.00 23.48 -14.40
C ARG A 781 10.73 23.22 -12.91
N PRO A 782 11.13 22.08 -12.34
CA PRO A 782 11.06 21.86 -10.90
C PRO A 782 11.99 22.86 -10.20
N THR A 783 11.48 23.53 -9.17
CA THR A 783 12.19 24.62 -8.47
C THR A 783 13.06 24.14 -7.29
N ILE A 784 13.16 22.83 -7.09
CA ILE A 784 13.83 22.18 -5.96
C ILE A 784 14.38 20.83 -6.44
N ASP A 785 15.62 20.48 -6.09
CA ASP A 785 16.10 19.11 -6.22
C ASP A 785 15.71 18.26 -5.00
N HIS A 786 14.41 18.02 -4.87
CA HIS A 786 13.83 17.12 -3.87
C HIS A 786 12.80 16.21 -4.53
N ALA A 787 12.63 14.97 -4.07
CA ALA A 787 11.74 14.00 -4.73
C ALA A 787 10.29 14.49 -4.85
N LEU A 788 9.77 15.15 -3.80
CA LEU A 788 8.43 15.76 -3.85
C LEU A 788 8.37 17.02 -4.74
N GLY A 789 9.50 17.65 -5.05
CA GLY A 789 9.60 18.76 -6.00
C GLY A 789 9.48 18.33 -7.47
N LYS A 790 9.54 17.02 -7.75
CA LYS A 790 9.60 16.47 -9.11
C LYS A 790 8.21 16.06 -9.62
N ALA A 791 7.29 17.03 -9.70
CA ALA A 791 5.91 16.88 -10.18
C ALA A 791 4.98 15.99 -9.32
N SER A 792 5.22 15.85 -8.01
CA SER A 792 4.37 15.04 -7.12
C SER A 792 2.96 15.62 -6.89
N PHE A 793 2.80 16.94 -6.92
CA PHE A 793 1.56 17.63 -6.53
C PHE A 793 0.28 17.12 -7.23
N PRO A 794 0.22 16.92 -8.57
CA PRO A 794 -0.96 16.34 -9.21
C PRO A 794 -1.25 14.90 -8.77
N PHE A 795 -0.24 14.07 -8.47
CA PHE A 795 -0.44 12.69 -7.98
C PHE A 795 -1.15 12.67 -6.62
N LEU A 796 -0.89 13.66 -5.76
CA LEU A 796 -1.53 13.79 -4.45
C LEU A 796 -2.92 14.43 -4.54
N LEU A 797 -3.18 15.21 -5.60
CA LEU A 797 -4.40 16.01 -5.76
C LEU A 797 -5.47 15.31 -6.62
N PHE A 798 -5.08 14.48 -7.58
CA PHE A 798 -5.96 13.76 -8.50
C PHE A 798 -5.55 12.29 -8.72
N PRO A 799 -5.27 11.49 -7.66
CA PRO A 799 -4.84 10.10 -7.84
C PRO A 799 -5.90 9.23 -8.54
N ASP A 800 -7.16 9.54 -8.27
CA ASP A 800 -8.37 9.03 -8.92
C ASP A 800 -8.34 9.24 -10.44
N ILE A 801 -8.23 10.50 -10.87
CA ILE A 801 -8.31 10.88 -12.30
C ILE A 801 -7.04 10.47 -13.06
N ILE A 802 -5.89 10.44 -12.39
CA ILE A 802 -4.63 9.94 -12.98
C ILE A 802 -4.70 8.43 -13.20
N ALA A 803 -5.16 7.66 -12.21
CA ALA A 803 -5.35 6.22 -12.37
C ALA A 803 -6.38 5.90 -13.48
N GLU A 804 -7.50 6.63 -13.54
CA GLU A 804 -8.49 6.45 -14.61
C GLU A 804 -7.91 6.77 -16.00
N GLN A 805 -7.16 7.87 -16.15
CA GLN A 805 -6.55 8.22 -17.44
C GLN A 805 -5.50 7.20 -17.86
N LEU A 806 -4.67 6.69 -16.94
CA LEU A 806 -3.71 5.63 -17.22
C LEU A 806 -4.39 4.31 -17.63
N LEU A 807 -5.56 4.01 -17.06
CA LEU A 807 -6.40 2.89 -17.47
C LEU A 807 -7.09 3.13 -18.83
N ARG A 808 -7.32 4.39 -19.23
CA ARG A 808 -7.80 4.75 -20.58
C ARG A 808 -6.71 4.72 -21.64
N GLU A 809 -5.45 4.96 -21.26
CA GLU A 809 -4.27 4.68 -22.11
C GLU A 809 -3.94 3.18 -22.21
N ARG A 810 -4.76 2.28 -21.62
CA ARG A 810 -4.71 0.83 -21.84
C ARG A 810 -5.07 0.49 -23.29
N TYR A 811 -4.06 0.48 -24.14
CA TYR A 811 -4.13 -0.07 -25.48
C TYR A 811 -3.64 -1.52 -25.53
N ASP A 812 -4.52 -2.45 -25.17
CA ASP A 812 -4.33 -3.85 -25.55
C ASP A 812 -4.61 -4.00 -27.06
N PHE A 813 -3.57 -4.00 -27.88
CA PHE A 813 -3.64 -4.51 -29.26
C PHE A 813 -2.81 -5.78 -29.40
N SER A 814 -3.44 -6.89 -29.79
CA SER A 814 -2.72 -7.99 -30.44
C SER A 814 -2.63 -7.73 -31.94
N ILE A 815 -1.48 -8.00 -32.56
CA ILE A 815 -1.21 -7.69 -33.97
C ILE A 815 -1.47 -8.95 -34.84
N TYR A 816 -2.50 -8.92 -35.70
CA TYR A 816 -2.74 -9.61 -37.00
C TYR A 816 -1.90 -10.86 -37.43
N GLY A 817 -2.52 -11.87 -38.10
CA GLY A 817 -1.82 -12.91 -38.91
C GLY A 817 -2.65 -13.59 -40.02
N PHE A 818 -2.10 -13.75 -41.24
CA PHE A 818 -2.86 -14.13 -42.47
C PHE A 818 -2.76 -15.62 -42.86
N GLN A 819 -3.79 -16.10 -43.58
CA GLN A 819 -3.62 -17.16 -44.59
C GLN A 819 -3.98 -16.72 -46.02
N HIS A 820 -2.98 -16.71 -46.89
CA HIS A 820 -3.14 -16.59 -48.34
C HIS A 820 -3.51 -17.95 -48.95
N ASP A 821 -4.70 -18.08 -49.56
CA ASP A 821 -4.79 -18.74 -50.87
C ASP A 821 -6.07 -18.45 -51.70
N LYS A 822 -5.83 -18.04 -52.95
CA LYS A 822 -6.63 -18.32 -54.17
C LYS A 822 -8.11 -17.87 -54.26
N LEU A 823 -8.27 -16.58 -54.62
CA LEU A 823 -9.29 -16.05 -55.58
C LEU A 823 -10.79 -16.09 -55.19
N PRO A 824 -11.69 -15.37 -55.89
CA PRO A 824 -11.54 -14.13 -56.65
C PRO A 824 -12.52 -13.00 -56.23
N SER A 825 -12.28 -11.79 -56.75
CA SER A 825 -13.19 -10.62 -56.81
C SER A 825 -13.49 -9.84 -55.51
N ILE A 826 -13.17 -8.54 -55.55
CA ILE A 826 -14.06 -7.37 -55.43
C ILE A 826 -13.20 -6.20 -55.95
N ARG A 827 -13.27 -5.87 -57.24
CA ARG A 827 -14.19 -4.87 -57.85
C ARG A 827 -14.06 -3.45 -57.27
N GLU A 828 -13.61 -2.55 -58.17
CA GLU A 828 -13.96 -1.13 -58.30
C GLU A 828 -13.23 -0.05 -57.44
N ARG A 829 -13.12 1.15 -58.05
CA ARG A 829 -13.09 2.51 -57.44
C ARG A 829 -11.76 3.23 -57.05
N LEU A 830 -10.86 3.43 -58.03
CA LEU A 830 -10.09 4.70 -58.21
C LEU A 830 -11.03 5.88 -58.63
N PRO A 831 -10.66 7.19 -58.62
CA PRO A 831 -9.67 7.97 -57.84
C PRO A 831 -10.29 9.25 -57.17
N ILE A 832 -9.51 10.03 -56.41
CA ILE A 832 -9.57 11.52 -56.10
C ILE A 832 -8.59 11.68 -54.91
N THR A 833 -7.53 12.50 -54.84
CA THR A 833 -7.08 13.75 -55.51
C THR A 833 -7.65 15.10 -55.02
N GLN A 834 -7.73 15.36 -53.70
CA GLN A 834 -7.90 16.71 -53.10
C GLN A 834 -7.19 16.80 -51.73
N LYS A 835 -6.57 17.95 -51.38
CA LYS A 835 -5.74 18.11 -50.16
C LYS A 835 -6.50 17.79 -48.86
N VAL A 836 -5.98 16.84 -48.07
CA VAL A 836 -6.39 16.58 -46.68
C VAL A 836 -5.20 16.04 -45.89
N ASN A 837 -5.23 16.14 -44.55
CA ASN A 837 -4.22 15.54 -43.68
C ASN A 837 -4.14 14.02 -43.93
N ALA A 838 -2.97 13.52 -44.31
CA ALA A 838 -2.74 12.11 -44.57
C ALA A 838 -2.67 11.33 -43.25
N VAL A 839 -3.72 10.56 -42.94
CA VAL A 839 -3.75 9.66 -41.79
C VAL A 839 -3.31 8.27 -42.27
N LEU A 840 -2.29 7.70 -41.62
CA LEU A 840 -1.90 6.31 -41.83
C LEU A 840 -2.95 5.39 -41.18
N LEU A 841 -3.57 4.50 -41.98
CA LEU A 841 -4.50 3.49 -41.46
C LEU A 841 -4.11 2.10 -41.97
N GLY A 842 -3.83 1.21 -41.02
CA GLY A 842 -3.81 -0.24 -41.26
C GLY A 842 -5.25 -0.74 -41.35
N THR A 843 -5.57 -1.49 -42.40
CA THR A 843 -6.88 -2.16 -42.51
C THR A 843 -6.75 -3.65 -42.19
N HIS A 844 -7.47 -4.14 -41.18
CA HIS A 844 -7.73 -5.56 -40.96
C HIS A 844 -8.57 -6.13 -42.12
N SER A 845 -8.40 -7.42 -42.41
CA SER A 845 -9.27 -8.18 -43.29
C SER A 845 -9.24 -9.67 -42.93
N PHE A 846 -10.43 -10.26 -42.74
CA PHE A 846 -10.55 -11.67 -42.38
C PHE A 846 -10.62 -12.55 -43.63
N ILE A 847 -9.94 -13.70 -43.62
CA ILE A 847 -10.01 -14.71 -44.69
C ILE A 847 -10.77 -15.94 -44.19
N GLU A 848 -11.85 -16.31 -44.88
CA GLU A 848 -12.81 -17.36 -44.47
C GLU A 848 -12.52 -18.74 -45.09
N ARG A 849 -12.13 -19.72 -44.26
CA ARG A 849 -11.91 -21.12 -44.69
C ARG A 849 -13.17 -21.97 -44.46
N ARG A 850 -13.65 -22.69 -45.48
CA ARG A 850 -14.97 -23.37 -45.45
C ARG A 850 -14.90 -24.90 -45.43
N SER A 851 -15.26 -25.52 -44.31
CA SER A 851 -15.50 -26.97 -44.18
C SER A 851 -17.00 -27.29 -44.32
N SER A 852 -17.37 -28.55 -44.61
CA SER A 852 -18.77 -28.98 -44.79
C SER A 852 -19.10 -30.16 -43.86
N VAL A 853 -20.19 -30.05 -43.08
CA VAL A 853 -20.63 -31.01 -42.06
C VAL A 853 -22.15 -31.09 -42.04
N PRO A 854 -22.79 -32.23 -41.68
CA PRO A 854 -24.25 -32.36 -41.66
C PRO A 854 -24.96 -31.23 -40.89
N ASP A 855 -26.09 -30.74 -41.39
CA ASP A 855 -26.85 -29.69 -40.70
C ASP A 855 -27.72 -30.34 -39.61
N LEU A 856 -27.42 -30.00 -38.36
CA LEU A 856 -28.04 -30.55 -37.17
C LEU A 856 -28.97 -29.52 -36.52
N ASP A 857 -30.07 -29.99 -35.93
CA ASP A 857 -30.95 -29.20 -35.07
C ASP A 857 -30.24 -28.78 -33.77
N SER A 858 -30.94 -27.97 -32.95
CA SER A 858 -30.48 -27.50 -31.64
C SER A 858 -30.24 -28.62 -30.61
N LYS A 859 -30.52 -29.87 -30.95
CA LYS A 859 -30.37 -31.10 -30.13
C LYS A 859 -29.45 -32.13 -30.79
N GLY A 860 -28.70 -31.75 -31.84
CA GLY A 860 -27.71 -32.58 -32.51
C GLY A 860 -28.26 -33.59 -33.53
N ARG A 861 -29.51 -33.45 -33.98
CA ARG A 861 -30.19 -34.43 -34.87
C ARG A 861 -30.31 -33.90 -36.31
N VAL A 862 -30.26 -34.83 -37.26
CA VAL A 862 -30.27 -34.55 -38.70
C VAL A 862 -31.61 -33.96 -39.18
N VAL A 863 -31.55 -32.88 -39.98
CA VAL A 863 -32.74 -32.28 -40.63
C VAL A 863 -32.89 -32.76 -42.08
N MET A 864 -34.13 -33.09 -42.47
CA MET A 864 -34.50 -33.48 -43.84
C MET A 864 -35.38 -32.43 -44.53
N VAL A 865 -35.07 -32.14 -45.80
CA VAL A 865 -35.74 -31.17 -46.67
C VAL A 865 -35.84 -31.71 -48.10
N ASN A 866 -36.79 -31.20 -48.89
CA ASN A 866 -36.82 -31.51 -50.33
C ASN A 866 -35.93 -30.54 -51.16
N PRO A 867 -35.65 -30.83 -52.45
CA PRO A 867 -34.77 -29.99 -53.29
C PRO A 867 -35.21 -28.53 -53.47
N ALA A 868 -36.49 -28.22 -53.22
CA ALA A 868 -37.04 -26.87 -53.29
C ALA A 868 -37.04 -26.14 -51.93
N GLY A 869 -36.40 -26.71 -50.90
CA GLY A 869 -36.21 -26.08 -49.58
C GLY A 869 -37.41 -26.20 -48.63
N TRP A 870 -38.35 -27.10 -48.89
CA TRP A 870 -39.52 -27.30 -48.02
C TRP A 870 -39.18 -28.28 -46.90
N ILE A 871 -39.77 -28.04 -45.72
CA ILE A 871 -39.62 -28.88 -44.52
C ILE A 871 -40.61 -30.04 -44.63
N ALA A 872 -40.16 -31.26 -44.32
CA ALA A 872 -40.97 -32.48 -44.43
C ALA A 872 -41.61 -32.84 -43.09
N LEU A 873 -42.89 -32.50 -42.90
CA LEU A 873 -43.61 -32.80 -41.66
C LEU A 873 -44.24 -34.19 -41.73
N ARG A 874 -44.11 -34.94 -40.63
CA ARG A 874 -44.70 -36.27 -40.42
C ARG A 874 -45.54 -36.24 -39.14
N LEU A 875 -46.62 -37.02 -39.11
CA LEU A 875 -47.61 -36.96 -38.04
C LEU A 875 -47.12 -37.68 -36.77
N SER A 876 -46.97 -36.95 -35.66
CA SER A 876 -46.67 -37.53 -34.34
C SER A 876 -47.29 -36.69 -33.19
N GLY A 877 -48.53 -37.00 -32.84
CA GLY A 877 -49.30 -36.25 -31.84
C GLY A 877 -50.32 -35.30 -32.46
N ILE A 878 -50.75 -34.31 -31.70
CA ILE A 878 -51.81 -33.35 -32.08
C ILE A 878 -51.23 -32.17 -32.90
N ASP A 879 -49.92 -31.95 -32.89
CA ASP A 879 -49.27 -30.84 -33.60
C ASP A 879 -48.23 -31.35 -34.63
N PHE A 880 -48.15 -30.66 -35.76
CA PHE A 880 -47.12 -30.90 -36.78
C PHE A 880 -45.88 -30.07 -36.45
N ILE A 881 -44.96 -30.75 -35.77
CA ILE A 881 -43.72 -30.24 -35.20
C ILE A 881 -42.56 -30.52 -36.15
N ASP A 882 -41.75 -29.51 -36.47
CA ASP A 882 -40.44 -29.68 -37.11
C ASP A 882 -39.40 -30.17 -36.09
N ASN A 883 -38.27 -30.70 -36.57
CA ASN A 883 -37.24 -31.30 -35.72
C ASN A 883 -36.78 -30.37 -34.58
N ASP A 884 -36.72 -29.06 -34.76
CA ASP A 884 -36.32 -28.13 -33.70
C ASP A 884 -37.36 -27.96 -32.55
N GLY A 885 -38.61 -28.36 -32.78
CA GLY A 885 -39.74 -28.20 -31.87
C GLY A 885 -40.81 -27.21 -32.33
N THR A 886 -40.61 -26.53 -33.46
CA THR A 886 -41.56 -25.51 -33.97
C THR A 886 -42.83 -26.15 -34.53
N VAL A 887 -43.99 -25.76 -34.01
CA VAL A 887 -45.31 -26.12 -34.56
C VAL A 887 -45.62 -25.23 -35.77
N TYR A 888 -45.87 -25.83 -36.93
CA TYR A 888 -46.27 -25.12 -38.15
C TYR A 888 -47.75 -25.31 -38.52
N ALA A 889 -48.34 -26.42 -38.07
CA ALA A 889 -49.75 -26.76 -38.23
C ALA A 889 -50.23 -27.56 -37.03
N PHE A 890 -51.53 -27.51 -36.71
CA PHE A 890 -52.15 -28.26 -35.61
C PHE A 890 -53.32 -29.11 -36.11
N VAL A 891 -53.61 -30.21 -35.42
CA VAL A 891 -54.80 -31.03 -35.61
C VAL A 891 -55.95 -30.46 -34.79
N ARG A 892 -57.11 -30.33 -35.43
CA ARG A 892 -58.36 -30.02 -34.75
C ARG A 892 -59.51 -30.78 -35.42
N ASP A 893 -60.36 -31.41 -34.62
CA ASP A 893 -61.60 -32.07 -35.07
C ASP A 893 -61.37 -33.12 -36.21
N GLY A 894 -60.20 -33.78 -36.20
CA GLY A 894 -59.77 -34.76 -37.20
C GLY A 894 -59.13 -34.17 -38.47
N GLN A 895 -59.07 -32.83 -38.56
CA GLN A 895 -58.55 -32.07 -39.69
C GLN A 895 -57.25 -31.34 -39.30
N ILE A 896 -56.51 -30.84 -40.28
CA ILE A 896 -55.21 -30.19 -40.11
C ILE A 896 -55.32 -28.72 -40.51
N PHE A 897 -54.86 -27.80 -39.66
CA PHE A 897 -54.91 -26.34 -39.88
C PHE A 897 -53.51 -25.73 -39.73
N THR A 898 -53.23 -24.59 -40.40
CA THR A 898 -52.06 -23.77 -40.06
C THR A 898 -52.19 -23.23 -38.63
N ILE A 899 -51.09 -22.79 -38.02
CA ILE A 899 -51.11 -22.00 -36.78
C ILE A 899 -51.97 -20.71 -36.87
N ALA A 900 -52.32 -20.25 -38.08
CA ALA A 900 -53.22 -19.13 -38.32
C ALA A 900 -54.71 -19.55 -38.49
N GLY A 901 -55.04 -20.83 -38.25
CA GLY A 901 -56.41 -21.37 -38.32
C GLY A 901 -56.93 -21.64 -39.74
N VAL A 902 -56.07 -21.64 -40.77
CA VAL A 902 -56.46 -21.95 -42.16
C VAL A 902 -56.43 -23.45 -42.38
N LEU A 903 -57.53 -24.05 -42.84
CA LEU A 903 -57.63 -25.48 -43.13
C LEU A 903 -56.61 -25.87 -44.23
N LEU A 904 -55.76 -26.85 -43.91
CA LEU A 904 -54.72 -27.40 -44.78
C LEU A 904 -55.12 -28.75 -45.39
N LEU A 905 -55.77 -29.59 -44.60
CA LEU A 905 -56.31 -30.89 -44.99
C LEU A 905 -57.53 -31.18 -44.13
N ASP A 906 -58.59 -31.68 -44.76
CA ASP A 906 -59.85 -32.07 -44.13
C ASP A 906 -59.81 -33.43 -43.39
N ARG A 907 -58.62 -34.06 -43.36
CA ARG A 907 -58.34 -35.37 -42.74
C ARG A 907 -56.90 -35.46 -42.22
N LEU A 908 -56.62 -36.47 -41.40
CA LEU A 908 -55.26 -36.86 -41.00
C LEU A 908 -54.47 -37.55 -42.14
N LEU A 909 -53.14 -37.60 -41.98
CA LEU A 909 -52.22 -38.30 -42.89
C LEU A 909 -52.02 -39.77 -42.51
N GLU A 910 -51.76 -40.61 -43.52
CA GLU A 910 -51.26 -41.98 -43.31
C GLU A 910 -49.81 -41.98 -42.77
N PRO A 911 -49.34 -43.05 -42.09
CA PRO A 911 -48.04 -43.08 -41.41
C PRO A 911 -46.81 -42.83 -42.31
N ASP A 912 -46.92 -43.09 -43.61
CA ASP A 912 -45.90 -42.93 -44.64
C ASP A 912 -46.18 -41.77 -45.62
N GLN A 913 -47.27 -41.01 -45.39
CA GLN A 913 -47.53 -39.74 -46.07
C GLN A 913 -46.81 -38.58 -45.36
N PHE A 914 -46.28 -37.66 -46.15
CA PHE A 914 -45.60 -36.45 -45.68
C PHE A 914 -46.27 -35.22 -46.28
N VAL A 915 -46.29 -34.13 -45.52
CA VAL A 915 -46.76 -32.82 -45.99
C VAL A 915 -45.59 -31.85 -46.02
N TYR A 916 -45.45 -31.17 -47.16
CA TYR A 916 -44.45 -30.13 -47.34
C TYR A 916 -45.09 -28.76 -47.12
N LEU A 917 -44.53 -28.04 -46.15
CA LEU A 917 -44.94 -26.69 -45.78
C LEU A 917 -43.82 -25.69 -46.12
N ARG A 918 -44.24 -24.52 -46.63
CA ARG A 918 -43.38 -23.33 -46.72
C ARG A 918 -43.43 -22.57 -45.42
N LYS A 919 -42.41 -21.72 -45.20
CA LYS A 919 -42.37 -20.76 -44.08
C LYS A 919 -43.43 -19.66 -44.16
N ASP A 920 -44.16 -19.53 -45.28
CA ASP A 920 -45.32 -18.65 -45.44
C ASP A 920 -46.66 -19.33 -45.05
N GLY A 921 -46.64 -20.59 -44.62
CA GLY A 921 -47.83 -21.37 -44.25
C GLY A 921 -48.57 -22.01 -45.43
N SER A 922 -48.15 -21.79 -46.68
CA SER A 922 -48.76 -22.42 -47.85
C SER A 922 -48.32 -23.88 -48.02
N LEU A 923 -49.28 -24.72 -48.43
CA LEU A 923 -49.13 -26.17 -48.53
C LEU A 923 -48.76 -26.61 -49.94
N ARG A 924 -48.02 -27.72 -50.05
CA ARG A 924 -48.06 -28.54 -51.27
C ARG A 924 -48.04 -30.03 -50.91
N THR A 925 -49.15 -30.71 -51.18
CA THR A 925 -49.25 -32.17 -51.10
C THR A 925 -48.57 -32.80 -52.31
N SER A 926 -47.47 -33.52 -52.07
CA SER A 926 -46.72 -34.24 -53.12
C SER A 926 -45.98 -35.42 -52.51
N TYR A 927 -46.25 -36.64 -52.98
CA TYR A 927 -45.84 -37.90 -52.37
C TYR A 927 -44.39 -38.33 -52.72
N GLU A 928 -43.42 -37.42 -52.66
CA GLU A 928 -41.99 -37.70 -52.86
C GLU A 928 -41.23 -37.75 -51.53
N ARG A 929 -40.16 -38.57 -51.45
CA ARG A 929 -39.33 -38.71 -50.24
C ARG A 929 -38.31 -37.55 -50.11
N PRO A 930 -38.03 -37.07 -48.89
CA PRO A 930 -37.08 -35.97 -48.64
C PRO A 930 -35.60 -36.43 -48.61
N HIS A 931 -34.68 -35.46 -48.59
CA HIS A 931 -33.23 -35.66 -48.52
C HIS A 931 -32.61 -34.94 -47.31
N GLN A 932 -31.35 -35.27 -46.96
CA GLN A 932 -30.63 -34.69 -45.82
C GLN A 932 -29.87 -33.40 -46.18
N LYS A 933 -29.81 -32.44 -45.25
CA LYS A 933 -29.10 -31.15 -45.41
C LYS A 933 -27.69 -31.15 -44.80
N VAL A 934 -26.81 -30.32 -45.37
CA VAL A 934 -25.39 -30.14 -44.96
C VAL A 934 -25.08 -28.65 -44.76
N LYS A 935 -24.42 -28.32 -43.66
CA LYS A 935 -23.96 -26.99 -43.25
C LYS A 935 -22.53 -26.74 -43.71
N ARG A 936 -22.13 -25.47 -43.85
CA ARG A 936 -20.73 -25.07 -43.95
C ARG A 936 -20.31 -24.25 -42.74
N VAL A 937 -19.17 -24.59 -42.16
CA VAL A 937 -18.55 -23.87 -41.03
C VAL A 937 -17.38 -23.04 -41.58
N VAL A 938 -17.10 -21.92 -40.91
CA VAL A 938 -16.13 -20.91 -41.34
C VAL A 938 -15.14 -20.63 -40.21
N GLU A 939 -13.85 -20.80 -40.49
CA GLU A 939 -12.74 -20.31 -39.66
C GLU A 939 -12.13 -19.04 -40.28
N LYS A 940 -11.48 -18.20 -39.45
CA LYS A 940 -10.98 -16.87 -39.84
C LYS A 940 -9.55 -16.61 -39.38
N GLU A 941 -8.73 -16.05 -40.28
CA GLU A 941 -7.39 -15.50 -40.02
C GLU A 941 -7.33 -14.02 -40.47
N ASP A 942 -6.44 -13.21 -39.87
CA ASP A 942 -6.50 -11.74 -39.81
C ASP A 942 -5.35 -11.00 -40.54
N THR A 943 -5.69 -10.17 -41.53
CA THR A 943 -4.71 -9.60 -42.48
C THR A 943 -4.55 -8.09 -42.37
N VAL A 944 -3.35 -7.58 -42.04
CA VAL A 944 -3.01 -6.16 -42.27
C VAL A 944 -2.89 -5.89 -43.77
N SER A 945 -3.44 -4.79 -44.24
CA SER A 945 -2.89 -4.08 -45.41
C SER A 945 -2.80 -2.59 -45.11
N VAL A 946 -1.61 -2.01 -45.33
CA VAL A 946 -1.34 -0.58 -45.12
C VAL A 946 -1.84 0.21 -46.33
N LYS A 947 -2.66 1.24 -46.10
CA LYS A 947 -3.18 2.11 -47.16
C LYS A 947 -2.83 3.58 -46.90
N LEU A 948 -2.41 4.26 -47.96
CA LEU A 948 -2.12 5.69 -47.98
C LEU A 948 -3.27 6.45 -48.65
N LYS A 949 -3.58 7.65 -48.14
CA LYS A 949 -4.67 8.47 -48.68
C LYS A 949 -4.14 9.54 -49.63
N ASP A 950 -4.22 9.30 -50.94
CA ASP A 950 -4.04 10.35 -51.94
C ASP A 950 -5.32 11.20 -51.99
N GLY A 951 -5.45 12.10 -51.02
CA GLY A 951 -6.59 13.00 -50.88
C GLY A 951 -7.87 12.35 -50.36
N LEU A 952 -8.77 11.92 -51.24
CA LEU A 952 -10.07 11.35 -50.87
C LEU A 952 -10.21 9.84 -51.17
N ARG A 953 -9.18 9.17 -51.74
CA ARG A 953 -9.14 7.70 -51.88
C ARG A 953 -7.86 7.08 -51.37
N TRP A 954 -7.96 5.79 -51.11
CA TRP A 954 -6.96 4.97 -50.44
C TRP A 954 -6.24 4.05 -51.43
N VAL A 955 -4.91 4.15 -51.49
CA VAL A 955 -4.03 3.34 -52.33
C VAL A 955 -3.28 2.35 -51.44
N ASN A 956 -3.17 1.09 -51.85
CA ASN A 956 -2.49 0.05 -51.06
C ASN A 956 -0.97 0.25 -51.16
N ALA A 957 -0.27 0.39 -50.03
CA ALA A 957 1.14 0.77 -49.96
C ALA A 957 2.11 -0.41 -50.20
N GLY A 958 1.61 -1.60 -50.57
CA GLY A 958 2.40 -2.81 -50.79
C GLY A 958 2.83 -3.56 -49.53
N ILE A 959 2.61 -3.01 -48.33
CA ILE A 959 3.07 -3.57 -47.05
C ILE A 959 1.99 -4.46 -46.41
N ALA A 960 2.41 -5.65 -46.00
CA ALA A 960 1.61 -6.76 -45.49
C ALA A 960 2.42 -7.52 -44.40
N VAL A 961 1.84 -7.80 -43.22
CA VAL A 961 2.58 -8.36 -42.06
C VAL A 961 1.78 -9.47 -41.36
N ARG A 962 2.32 -10.69 -41.29
CA ARG A 962 1.66 -11.86 -40.68
C ARG A 962 2.22 -12.18 -39.29
N ASN A 963 1.37 -12.39 -38.28
CA ASN A 963 1.63 -13.40 -37.26
C ASN A 963 1.65 -14.79 -37.92
N SER A 964 2.82 -15.38 -38.01
CA SER A 964 3.15 -16.41 -37.02
C SER A 964 3.92 -15.72 -35.89
N THR A 965 3.87 -16.28 -34.67
CA THR A 965 4.25 -15.68 -33.37
C THR A 965 5.75 -15.34 -33.19
N SER A 966 6.36 -14.58 -34.11
CA SER A 966 7.79 -14.30 -34.13
C SER A 966 8.16 -13.09 -35.01
N ILE A 967 8.33 -11.91 -34.41
CA ILE A 967 9.25 -10.82 -34.79
C ILE A 967 9.21 -9.77 -33.66
N GLU A 968 10.37 -9.29 -33.22
CA GLU A 968 10.48 -8.31 -32.13
C GLU A 968 10.52 -6.86 -32.64
N TYR A 969 10.26 -5.90 -31.74
CA TYR A 969 9.89 -4.53 -32.09
C TYR A 969 11.06 -3.63 -32.50
N GLY A 970 11.04 -3.15 -33.76
CA GLY A 970 11.83 -2.01 -34.22
C GLY A 970 10.93 -0.83 -34.64
N GLN A 971 11.17 0.37 -34.09
CA GLN A 971 10.37 1.56 -34.44
C GLN A 971 10.88 2.26 -35.70
N VAL A 972 9.98 2.44 -36.69
CA VAL A 972 10.14 3.37 -37.80
C VAL A 972 10.02 4.80 -37.28
N ILE A 973 11.05 5.62 -37.48
CA ILE A 973 11.12 7.00 -36.94
C ILE A 973 10.44 8.00 -37.88
N ASN A 974 10.66 7.84 -39.18
CA ASN A 974 10.12 8.71 -40.23
C ASN A 974 10.02 7.94 -41.55
N ALA A 975 9.08 8.36 -42.41
CA ALA A 975 8.99 7.96 -43.81
C ALA A 975 8.63 9.20 -44.65
N GLU A 976 9.61 9.76 -45.34
CA GLU A 976 9.43 10.96 -46.17
C GLU A 976 9.05 10.58 -47.61
N ILE A 977 8.00 11.23 -48.13
CA ILE A 977 7.46 10.99 -49.48
C ILE A 977 7.67 12.27 -50.31
N ILE A 978 8.68 12.24 -51.18
CA ILE A 978 8.95 13.33 -52.13
C ILE A 978 8.11 13.08 -53.38
N SER A 979 7.16 13.99 -53.66
CA SER A 979 6.40 13.99 -54.92
C SER A 979 6.70 15.26 -55.71
N THR A 980 6.98 15.12 -57.01
CA THR A 980 7.24 16.26 -57.91
C THR A 980 6.10 16.44 -58.89
N PHE A 981 5.55 17.66 -58.96
CA PHE A 981 4.39 17.96 -59.81
C PHE A 981 4.82 18.31 -61.23
N ARG A 982 4.56 17.42 -62.20
CA ARG A 982 4.81 17.68 -63.63
C ARG A 982 3.56 18.29 -64.28
N GLN A 983 3.59 19.62 -64.48
CA GLN A 983 2.46 20.41 -64.97
C GLN A 983 1.84 19.93 -66.30
N SER A 984 2.60 19.27 -67.18
CA SER A 984 2.17 18.96 -68.56
C SER A 984 1.18 17.79 -68.72
N LYS A 985 0.88 17.00 -67.67
CA LYS A 985 -0.11 15.90 -67.74
C LYS A 985 -1.06 15.78 -66.53
N GLY A 986 -0.98 16.67 -65.53
CA GLY A 986 -1.95 16.72 -64.42
C GLY A 986 -1.93 15.54 -63.43
N THR A 987 -1.00 14.60 -63.56
CA THR A 987 -0.86 13.42 -62.69
C THR A 987 0.38 13.53 -61.79
N TRP A 988 0.23 13.19 -60.52
CA TRP A 988 1.35 13.00 -59.59
C TRP A 988 2.04 11.66 -59.82
N SER A 989 3.35 11.59 -59.59
CA SER A 989 4.11 10.33 -59.52
C SER A 989 4.92 10.29 -58.23
N LEU A 990 4.96 9.12 -57.61
CA LEU A 990 5.64 8.85 -56.34
C LEU A 990 6.82 7.92 -56.65
N ASP A 991 8.04 8.46 -56.62
CA ASP A 991 9.23 7.79 -57.19
C ASP A 991 10.01 6.94 -56.17
N THR A 992 10.05 7.34 -54.90
CA THR A 992 10.73 6.60 -53.81
C THR A 992 10.06 6.84 -52.45
N VAL A 993 10.23 5.90 -51.52
CA VAL A 993 9.90 6.03 -50.09
C VAL A 993 11.15 5.65 -49.30
N ASN A 994 11.71 6.58 -48.53
CA ASN A 994 12.82 6.29 -47.61
C ASN A 994 12.26 6.01 -46.22
N VAL A 995 12.70 4.92 -45.59
CA VAL A 995 12.29 4.49 -44.25
C VAL A 995 13.54 4.32 -43.37
N SER A 996 13.48 4.82 -42.13
CA SER A 996 14.56 4.71 -41.15
C SER A 996 14.05 4.09 -39.84
N VAL A 997 14.79 3.13 -39.30
CA VAL A 997 14.41 2.30 -38.13
C VAL A 997 15.54 2.31 -37.10
N ILE A 998 15.22 2.38 -35.80
CA ILE A 998 16.23 2.26 -34.73
C ILE A 998 16.66 0.79 -34.60
N GLY A 999 17.96 0.54 -34.48
CA GLY A 999 18.54 -0.78 -34.17
C GLY A 999 19.20 -1.48 -35.37
N ALA A 1000 18.80 -1.17 -36.61
CA ALA A 1000 19.46 -1.67 -37.81
C ALA A 1000 20.61 -0.75 -38.22
N SER A 1001 21.86 -1.24 -38.21
CA SER A 1001 23.05 -0.51 -38.66
C SER A 1001 23.24 -0.48 -40.18
N GLN A 1002 22.36 -1.15 -40.94
CA GLN A 1002 22.48 -1.40 -42.38
C GLN A 1002 21.10 -1.31 -43.07
N LYS A 1003 21.04 -0.75 -44.29
CA LYS A 1003 19.80 -0.60 -45.08
C LYS A 1003 19.61 -1.78 -46.03
N TRP A 1004 18.53 -2.54 -45.85
CA TRP A 1004 18.22 -3.71 -46.68
C TRP A 1004 17.14 -3.40 -47.73
N TYR A 1005 17.29 -4.02 -48.90
CA TYR A 1005 16.49 -3.88 -50.12
C TYR A 1005 16.09 -5.27 -50.63
N ILE A 1006 15.03 -5.38 -51.44
CA ILE A 1006 14.47 -6.67 -51.87
C ILE A 1006 14.67 -6.89 -53.37
N ILE A 1007 15.35 -7.97 -53.76
CA ILE A 1007 15.45 -8.47 -55.15
C ILE A 1007 14.35 -9.51 -55.37
N MET A 1008 13.49 -9.28 -56.35
CA MET A 1008 12.39 -10.18 -56.70
C MET A 1008 12.83 -11.20 -57.76
N PRO A 1009 12.76 -12.51 -57.50
CA PRO A 1009 12.99 -13.54 -58.53
C PRO A 1009 11.90 -13.50 -59.60
N THR A 1010 12.21 -13.99 -60.81
CA THR A 1010 11.22 -14.15 -61.87
C THR A 1010 11.39 -15.49 -62.57
N ASN A 1011 10.36 -15.97 -63.26
CA ASN A 1011 10.45 -17.24 -64.01
C ASN A 1011 11.50 -17.20 -65.15
N ALA A 1012 11.87 -16.00 -65.63
CA ALA A 1012 12.93 -15.80 -66.63
C ALA A 1012 14.33 -15.68 -65.98
N TYR A 1013 14.40 -15.26 -64.72
CA TYR A 1013 15.63 -15.08 -63.93
C TYR A 1013 15.41 -15.66 -62.53
N PRO A 1014 15.42 -17.00 -62.40
CA PRO A 1014 15.18 -17.68 -61.14
C PRO A 1014 16.41 -17.62 -60.22
N ILE A 1015 16.18 -17.73 -58.91
CA ILE A 1015 17.26 -17.87 -57.94
C ILE A 1015 18.05 -19.15 -58.18
N SER A 1016 19.36 -19.04 -58.06
CA SER A 1016 20.35 -20.13 -58.20
C SER A 1016 21.27 -20.27 -56.98
N ILE A 1017 20.92 -19.64 -55.84
CA ILE A 1017 21.62 -19.79 -54.56
C ILE A 1017 20.83 -20.65 -53.57
N SER A 1018 21.54 -21.34 -52.69
CA SER A 1018 20.98 -22.03 -51.53
C SER A 1018 20.50 -21.04 -50.46
N GLU A 1019 19.78 -21.59 -49.47
CA GLU A 1019 19.43 -20.86 -48.25
C GLU A 1019 20.67 -20.47 -47.44
N GLY A 1020 20.73 -19.22 -46.98
CA GLY A 1020 21.86 -18.70 -46.21
C GLY A 1020 22.05 -17.19 -46.26
N GLU A 1021 23.12 -16.73 -45.60
CA GLU A 1021 23.67 -15.37 -45.74
C GLU A 1021 25.01 -15.42 -46.46
N TYR A 1022 25.25 -14.45 -47.36
CA TYR A 1022 26.43 -14.39 -48.21
C TYR A 1022 26.94 -12.95 -48.31
N GLU A 1023 28.22 -12.75 -48.61
CA GLU A 1023 28.70 -11.47 -49.14
C GLU A 1023 28.94 -11.60 -50.63
N ALA A 1024 28.52 -10.58 -51.38
CA ALA A 1024 28.48 -10.59 -52.83
C ALA A 1024 28.91 -9.24 -53.41
N ARG A 1025 29.35 -9.26 -54.67
CA ARG A 1025 29.46 -8.05 -55.48
C ARG A 1025 28.31 -8.03 -56.48
N LEU A 1026 27.41 -7.07 -56.35
CA LEU A 1026 26.21 -6.92 -57.17
C LEU A 1026 26.43 -5.93 -58.30
N SER A 1027 25.91 -6.27 -59.47
CA SER A 1027 25.90 -5.47 -60.68
C SER A 1027 24.48 -5.40 -61.24
N VAL A 1028 24.16 -4.33 -61.96
CA VAL A 1028 22.83 -4.14 -62.56
C VAL A 1028 22.89 -3.73 -64.02
N SER A 1029 22.00 -4.33 -64.81
CA SER A 1029 21.81 -4.08 -66.24
C SER A 1029 20.32 -3.89 -66.54
N VAL A 1030 19.97 -3.06 -67.54
CA VAL A 1030 18.56 -2.89 -67.94
C VAL A 1030 18.17 -4.06 -68.83
N ILE A 1031 17.07 -4.73 -68.46
CA ILE A 1031 16.39 -5.73 -69.28
C ILE A 1031 14.94 -5.31 -69.49
N GLN A 1032 14.30 -5.82 -70.53
CA GLN A 1032 12.84 -5.75 -70.66
C GLN A 1032 12.23 -7.11 -70.35
N ILE A 1033 11.22 -7.11 -69.48
CA ILE A 1033 10.38 -8.27 -69.20
C ILE A 1033 8.93 -7.94 -69.53
N LEU A 1034 8.14 -8.93 -69.91
CA LEU A 1034 6.69 -8.76 -69.90
C LEU A 1034 6.22 -8.62 -68.45
N ASP A 1035 5.36 -7.64 -68.19
CA ASP A 1035 4.61 -7.57 -66.94
C ASP A 1035 3.36 -8.46 -66.95
N LYS A 1036 2.55 -8.30 -65.89
CA LYS A 1036 1.38 -9.11 -65.57
C LYS A 1036 0.26 -8.96 -66.60
N ASP A 1037 0.25 -7.83 -67.32
CA ASP A 1037 -0.77 -7.44 -68.28
C ASP A 1037 -0.26 -7.60 -69.74
N GLY A 1038 0.95 -8.14 -69.91
CA GLY A 1038 1.57 -8.45 -71.20
C GLY A 1038 2.38 -7.32 -71.82
N ALA A 1039 2.62 -6.21 -71.11
CA ALA A 1039 3.41 -5.10 -71.61
C ALA A 1039 4.91 -5.31 -71.37
N MET A 1040 5.75 -5.03 -72.36
CA MET A 1040 7.21 -5.02 -72.20
C MET A 1040 7.63 -3.78 -71.39
N VAL A 1041 8.29 -4.00 -70.25
CA VAL A 1041 8.69 -2.95 -69.31
C VAL A 1041 10.13 -3.12 -68.85
N ASP A 1042 10.86 -2.01 -68.77
CA ASP A 1042 12.24 -1.99 -68.30
C ASP A 1042 12.34 -2.37 -66.81
N ARG A 1043 13.33 -3.17 -66.46
CA ARG A 1043 13.73 -3.54 -65.09
C ARG A 1043 15.25 -3.60 -65.00
N LEU A 1044 15.77 -3.47 -63.79
CA LEU A 1044 17.18 -3.80 -63.53
C LEU A 1044 17.28 -5.29 -63.23
N LEU A 1045 17.96 -6.05 -64.08
CA LEU A 1045 18.43 -7.39 -63.71
C LEU A 1045 19.57 -7.21 -62.71
N VAL A 1046 19.49 -7.88 -61.56
CA VAL A 1046 20.54 -7.89 -60.54
C VAL A 1046 21.32 -9.18 -60.64
N SER A 1047 22.60 -9.05 -60.97
CA SER A 1047 23.53 -10.16 -61.13
C SER A 1047 24.66 -10.01 -60.12
N GLY A 1048 24.87 -11.04 -59.30
CA GLY A 1048 25.85 -11.04 -58.21
C GLY A 1048 26.98 -12.04 -58.43
N THR A 1049 28.14 -11.77 -57.84
CA THR A 1049 29.25 -12.72 -57.70
C THR A 1049 29.51 -12.93 -56.21
N LEU A 1050 29.35 -14.16 -55.71
CA LEU A 1050 29.48 -14.48 -54.28
C LEU A 1050 30.96 -14.57 -53.85
N SER A 1051 31.26 -14.20 -52.61
CA SER A 1051 32.60 -14.34 -52.04
C SER A 1051 33.06 -15.81 -52.11
N GLY A 1052 34.17 -16.06 -52.81
CA GLY A 1052 34.72 -17.41 -53.02
C GLY A 1052 34.26 -18.11 -54.32
N SER A 1053 33.49 -17.47 -55.19
CA SER A 1053 33.15 -17.99 -56.53
C SER A 1053 33.18 -16.90 -57.59
N ASP A 1054 33.94 -17.11 -58.67
CA ASP A 1054 34.01 -16.17 -59.81
C ASP A 1054 32.79 -16.24 -60.75
N SER A 1055 31.82 -17.12 -60.45
CA SER A 1055 30.62 -17.27 -61.28
C SER A 1055 29.60 -16.14 -61.02
N LEU A 1056 29.26 -15.40 -62.08
CA LEU A 1056 28.16 -14.42 -62.05
C LEU A 1056 26.81 -15.15 -62.08
N ILE A 1057 25.96 -14.88 -61.10
CA ILE A 1057 24.64 -15.48 -60.93
C ILE A 1057 23.54 -14.41 -60.96
N ASN A 1058 22.42 -14.72 -61.61
CA ASN A 1058 21.25 -13.84 -61.61
C ASN A 1058 20.43 -14.08 -60.34
N LEU A 1059 20.18 -13.01 -59.58
CA LEU A 1059 19.46 -13.06 -58.30
C LEU A 1059 17.98 -12.73 -58.45
N GLY A 1060 17.62 -11.98 -59.49
CA GLY A 1060 16.27 -11.50 -59.78
C GLY A 1060 16.29 -10.08 -60.33
N VAL A 1061 15.18 -9.37 -60.20
CA VAL A 1061 15.01 -8.03 -60.79
C VAL A 1061 14.58 -6.97 -59.77
N LEU A 1062 14.88 -5.71 -60.09
CA LEU A 1062 14.42 -4.51 -59.41
C LEU A 1062 13.70 -3.57 -60.39
N ALA A 1063 12.95 -2.60 -59.86
CA ALA A 1063 12.40 -1.51 -60.65
C ALA A 1063 13.53 -0.66 -61.29
N ASN A 1064 13.28 -0.05 -62.46
CA ASN A 1064 14.27 0.69 -63.25
C ASN A 1064 14.73 2.04 -62.64
N ARG A 1065 14.61 2.21 -61.32
CA ARG A 1065 14.93 3.43 -60.54
C ARG A 1065 15.42 3.12 -59.12
N CYS A 1066 16.05 1.95 -58.90
CA CYS A 1066 16.60 1.62 -57.59
C CYS A 1066 17.91 2.40 -57.33
N GLU A 1067 17.83 3.47 -56.55
CA GLU A 1067 18.98 4.33 -56.19
C GLU A 1067 20.11 3.60 -55.43
N ALA A 1068 19.86 2.38 -54.94
CA ALA A 1068 20.83 1.56 -54.22
C ALA A 1068 21.88 0.86 -55.11
N LEU A 1069 21.62 0.74 -56.41
CA LEU A 1069 22.51 0.07 -57.38
C LEU A 1069 22.54 0.85 -58.70
N THR A 1070 23.69 1.47 -59.00
CA THR A 1070 23.87 2.29 -60.22
C THR A 1070 24.24 1.42 -61.43
N LEU A 1071 23.63 1.72 -62.58
CA LEU A 1071 23.86 0.97 -63.83
C LEU A 1071 25.35 0.92 -64.21
N GLY A 1072 25.86 -0.28 -64.52
CA GLY A 1072 27.26 -0.49 -64.89
C GLY A 1072 28.27 -0.41 -63.75
N ILE A 1073 27.86 -0.14 -62.51
CA ILE A 1073 28.74 -0.11 -61.33
C ILE A 1073 28.52 -1.36 -60.47
N SER A 1074 29.62 -1.97 -59.98
CA SER A 1074 29.59 -3.18 -59.16
C SER A 1074 29.80 -2.87 -57.67
N VAL A 1075 28.73 -2.95 -56.89
CA VAL A 1075 28.63 -2.58 -55.47
C VAL A 1075 28.83 -3.81 -54.58
N ARG A 1076 29.46 -3.70 -53.40
CA ARG A 1076 29.49 -4.81 -52.43
C ARG A 1076 28.21 -4.81 -51.59
N ALA A 1077 27.71 -5.99 -51.27
CA ALA A 1077 26.51 -6.15 -50.45
C ALA A 1077 26.55 -7.45 -49.65
N ARG A 1078 25.85 -7.47 -48.51
CA ARG A 1078 25.45 -8.72 -47.86
C ARG A 1078 24.10 -9.15 -48.44
N LEU A 1079 23.95 -10.42 -48.71
CA LEU A 1079 22.73 -11.08 -49.17
C LEU A 1079 22.17 -11.96 -48.06
N LYS A 1080 20.85 -12.10 -48.01
CA LYS A 1080 20.14 -13.12 -47.23
C LYS A 1080 19.06 -13.75 -48.09
N TYR A 1081 19.04 -15.08 -48.15
CA TYR A 1081 18.00 -15.84 -48.83
C TYR A 1081 17.44 -16.93 -47.92
N ASN A 1082 16.11 -17.01 -47.84
CA ASN A 1082 15.40 -18.13 -47.24
C ASN A 1082 14.18 -18.48 -48.12
N PRO A 1083 14.17 -19.66 -48.78
CA PRO A 1083 13.10 -20.12 -49.66
C PRO A 1083 11.84 -20.56 -48.91
N SER A 1084 11.96 -20.88 -47.62
CA SER A 1084 10.87 -21.33 -46.74
C SER A 1084 9.98 -20.16 -46.33
N ASP A 1085 10.60 -19.07 -45.85
CA ASP A 1085 9.90 -17.96 -45.20
C ASP A 1085 9.54 -16.81 -46.16
N PHE A 1086 10.48 -16.41 -47.03
CA PHE A 1086 10.35 -15.18 -47.83
C PHE A 1086 10.33 -15.38 -49.34
N ARG A 1087 11.03 -16.37 -49.88
CA ARG A 1087 11.23 -16.63 -51.34
C ARG A 1087 11.88 -15.52 -52.15
N GLU A 1088 12.04 -14.33 -51.60
CA GLU A 1088 12.75 -13.17 -52.17
C GLU A 1088 14.17 -13.06 -51.56
N ILE A 1089 15.08 -12.35 -52.23
CA ILE A 1089 16.43 -12.07 -51.69
C ILE A 1089 16.45 -10.69 -51.04
N LEU A 1090 16.95 -10.62 -49.81
CA LEU A 1090 17.29 -9.35 -49.17
C LEU A 1090 18.76 -9.02 -49.45
N PHE A 1091 19.08 -7.76 -49.77
CA PHE A 1091 20.45 -7.27 -49.87
C PHE A 1091 20.67 -5.94 -49.16
N SER A 1092 21.82 -5.77 -48.49
CA SER A 1092 22.30 -4.47 -47.99
C SER A 1092 23.61 -4.11 -48.67
N PRO A 1093 23.67 -3.06 -49.51
CA PRO A 1093 24.94 -2.55 -50.02
C PRO A 1093 25.76 -1.87 -48.91
N PHE A 1094 27.09 -1.92 -49.01
CA PHE A 1094 28.04 -1.24 -48.12
C PHE A 1094 29.41 -1.03 -48.78
#